data_AF-A0AAD7IJ32-F1
#
_entry.id   AF-A0AAD7IJ32-F1
#
_cell.length_a   1.000
_cell.length_b   1.000
_cell.length_c   1.000
_cell.angle_alpha   90.00
_cell.angle_beta   90.00
_cell.angle_gamma   90.00
#
_symmetry.space_group_name_H-M   'P 1'
#
loop_
_entity.id
_entity.type
_entity.pdbx_description
1 polymer ?
#
loop_
_entity_poly.entity_id
_entity_poly.type
_entity_poly.pdbx_seq_one_letter_code
_entity_poly.pdbx_strand_id
1 'polypeptide(L)'
;MLYEEGILVETPEHPDGIRVRVALVAIIADHPAMCKLCGFADHGHKAVPCTKCTVSHDELFTEKSLRNEFPARSGEEHRRLAKEYRDISDPQEKEDFFTIHGVKWTEFARLYYFDLVRYTIIDPMHNLLLGVAKTQWYTRWIQNGSLRGNTPNSTRELGVIHEFLETFESPLWAGRLPLRVGEPAGGSLTADEYKFAVTGPWAVVIPLIWDRFLSESDKDFKAASARYPEAMKVYEAKRKAWERGNKKSAPPKPPKVPIQRMQKGEERNFLRFATALKILVGSSIRTDGLDRAVGLLRDYLLNFSKLYGIEQMKPNHHWAVHIPDQVLDYGPLYSFWAFLTERLNKVLKNLNSNNWSGGLLEVSMMREFHHMAQLDGVLNGILDETSGPDVPLPSQLEHRFIQLLLGAGKNKEALGTIQDAAAYERTSSRVLRGSIANPSERIEDDVLRMGLVQYYNKETPKVYLRLAGKEFANTEVLGSFTETYNYALLDGRRVTSTTCSERGSAGSSLIQIQFGGEPYAGEIRSIFRHKQAGVPSSEAMLLVFVAWMKPSGETPLDDDSFIWHDFPELGVDTWIYKEYAQPGDTDCPPCVMPLADIQCQVSRGTIRYTEPPLWITTTMDRVSLKEVSDYFLIHLDSSQVRFRRMGLVTWWEKTNELSTELLCDYVREHYSCDAILYLATFYT
;
A
#
# COMPACT_ATOMS: atom_id res chain seq x y z
N MET A 1 7.30 31.48 17.64
CA MET A 1 8.41 31.04 18.52
C MET A 1 9.21 29.88 17.90
N LEU A 2 8.80 28.60 17.95
CA LEU A 2 9.68 27.50 17.48
C LEU A 2 9.99 27.49 15.97
N TYR A 3 9.08 27.95 15.12
CA TYR A 3 9.32 28.05 13.68
C TYR A 3 10.20 29.26 13.29
N GLU A 4 9.89 30.44 13.83
CA GLU A 4 10.58 31.70 13.49
C GLU A 4 11.92 31.86 14.24
N GLU A 5 11.88 31.69 15.56
CA GLU A 5 13.00 31.99 16.44
C GLU A 5 13.85 30.73 16.67
N GLY A 6 13.19 29.56 16.72
CA GLY A 6 13.83 28.30 17.10
C GLY A 6 14.23 28.29 18.58
N ILE A 7 14.93 27.24 18.98
CA ILE A 7 15.62 27.18 20.28
C ILE A 7 17.08 26.84 20.07
N LEU A 8 17.95 27.31 20.98
CA LEU A 8 19.35 26.90 20.99
C LEU A 8 19.47 25.60 21.80
N VAL A 9 20.06 24.56 21.22
CA VAL A 9 20.31 23.28 21.90
C VAL A 9 21.80 22.99 21.90
N GLU A 10 22.37 22.89 23.08
CA GLU A 10 23.77 22.53 23.31
C GLU A 10 23.95 21.02 23.23
N THR A 11 25.06 20.59 22.64
CA THR A 11 25.33 19.17 22.36
C THR A 11 26.82 18.90 22.58
N PRO A 12 27.24 17.66 22.89
CA PRO A 12 28.66 17.37 23.08
C PRO A 12 29.55 17.73 21.87
N GLU A 13 29.02 17.64 20.65
CA GLU A 13 29.71 18.05 19.42
C GLU A 13 29.57 19.55 19.11
N HIS A 14 28.60 20.23 19.72
CA HIS A 14 28.29 21.64 19.54
C HIS A 14 28.01 22.33 20.89
N PRO A 15 29.06 22.60 21.69
CA PRO A 15 28.94 23.17 23.03
C PRO A 15 28.46 24.63 23.02
N ASP A 16 28.65 25.37 21.92
CA ASP A 16 28.13 26.73 21.75
C ASP A 16 26.64 26.78 21.33
N GLY A 17 26.02 25.61 21.17
CA GLY A 17 24.60 25.46 20.83
C GLY A 17 24.29 25.51 19.33
N ILE A 18 23.33 24.70 18.91
CA ILE A 18 22.74 24.71 17.57
C ILE A 18 21.34 25.30 17.64
N ARG A 19 21.01 26.23 16.74
CA ARG A 19 19.64 26.74 16.64
C ARG A 19 18.75 25.75 15.89
N VAL A 20 17.85 25.11 16.62
CA VAL A 20 16.87 24.15 16.10
C VAL A 20 15.53 24.85 15.88
N ARG A 21 15.01 24.76 14.65
CA ARG A 21 13.65 25.20 14.31
C ARG A 21 12.74 24.02 14.06
N VAL A 22 11.47 24.20 14.41
CA VAL A 22 10.45 23.16 14.35
C VAL A 22 9.28 23.63 13.50
N ALA A 23 8.88 22.81 12.53
CA ALA A 23 7.70 23.02 11.70
C ALA A 23 6.80 21.79 11.70
N LEU A 24 5.51 22.00 11.96
CA LEU A 24 4.45 21.06 11.64
C LEU A 24 4.18 21.07 10.13
N VAL A 25 4.26 19.92 9.46
CA VAL A 25 4.17 19.85 7.99
C VAL A 25 2.85 19.25 7.51
N ALA A 26 2.26 18.36 8.31
CA ALA A 26 0.96 17.78 8.01
C ALA A 26 0.26 17.27 9.27
N ILE A 27 -1.07 17.24 9.22
CA ILE A 27 -1.93 16.51 10.14
C ILE A 27 -2.50 15.30 9.40
N ILE A 28 -2.18 14.10 9.87
CA ILE A 28 -2.71 12.84 9.36
C ILE A 28 -3.56 12.23 10.45
N ALA A 29 -4.85 12.07 10.17
CA ALA A 29 -5.81 11.54 11.12
C ALA A 29 -6.99 10.89 10.36
N ASP A 30 -7.79 10.10 11.07
CA ASP A 30 -9.11 9.73 10.53
C ASP A 30 -10.00 10.98 10.38
N HIS A 31 -11.09 10.86 9.60
CA HIS A 31 -11.92 12.02 9.30
C HIS A 31 -12.50 12.71 10.56
N PRO A 32 -13.06 11.97 11.55
CA PRO A 32 -13.56 12.60 12.78
C PRO A 32 -12.48 13.34 13.58
N ALA A 33 -11.30 12.76 13.77
CA ALA A 33 -10.22 13.40 14.50
C ALA A 33 -9.69 14.62 13.73
N MET A 34 -9.47 14.48 12.42
CA MET A 34 -9.09 15.56 11.52
C MET A 34 -10.03 16.77 11.65
N CYS A 35 -11.35 16.54 11.65
CA CYS A 35 -12.34 17.59 11.77
C CYS A 35 -12.26 18.31 13.13
N LYS A 36 -12.08 17.57 14.22
CA LYS A 36 -11.92 18.17 15.56
C LYS A 36 -10.64 18.99 15.67
N LEU A 37 -9.51 18.45 15.23
CA LEU A 37 -8.21 19.09 15.36
C LEU A 37 -8.12 20.35 14.53
N CYS A 38 -8.68 20.33 13.32
CA CYS A 38 -8.52 21.43 12.39
C CYS A 38 -9.72 22.37 12.38
N GLY A 39 -10.73 22.12 13.21
CA GLY A 39 -11.91 22.97 13.31
C GLY A 39 -12.86 22.86 12.12
N PHE A 40 -12.91 21.71 11.43
CA PHE A 40 -13.88 21.47 10.36
C PHE A 40 -15.18 20.85 10.89
N ALA A 41 -16.27 21.12 10.18
CA ALA A 41 -17.47 20.33 10.30
C ALA A 41 -17.29 18.91 9.74
N ASP A 42 -18.05 17.97 10.30
CA ASP A 42 -18.07 16.58 9.86
C ASP A 42 -18.89 16.41 8.56
N HIS A 43 -18.74 15.27 7.89
CA HIS A 43 -19.36 14.92 6.62
C HIS A 43 -20.89 15.04 6.57
N GLY A 44 -21.57 14.99 7.73
CA GLY A 44 -23.02 15.18 7.82
C GLY A 44 -23.48 16.64 7.72
N HIS A 45 -22.57 17.61 7.65
CA HIS A 45 -22.91 19.02 7.57
C HIS A 45 -23.51 19.38 6.21
N LYS A 46 -24.64 20.10 6.19
CA LYS A 46 -25.39 20.39 4.96
C LYS A 46 -24.66 21.33 3.99
N ALA A 47 -24.07 22.40 4.52
CA ALA A 47 -23.42 23.42 3.68
C ALA A 47 -21.98 23.05 3.26
N VAL A 48 -21.17 22.53 4.19
CA VAL A 48 -19.72 22.30 3.99
C VAL A 48 -19.26 20.90 4.48
N PRO A 49 -19.77 19.81 3.89
CA PRO A 49 -19.38 18.42 4.24
C PRO A 49 -17.93 18.05 3.88
N CYS A 50 -17.23 18.87 3.07
CA CYS A 50 -15.87 18.60 2.62
C CYS A 50 -14.86 19.56 3.25
N THR A 51 -13.72 19.02 3.67
CA THR A 51 -12.61 19.80 4.23
C THR A 51 -11.70 20.43 3.16
N LYS A 52 -11.82 20.00 1.90
CA LYS A 52 -10.94 20.43 0.79
C LYS A 52 -11.59 21.38 -0.22
N CYS A 53 -12.89 21.21 -0.51
CA CYS A 53 -13.60 22.02 -1.51
C CYS A 53 -14.92 22.57 -0.98
N THR A 54 -15.54 23.46 -1.75
CA THR A 54 -16.79 24.16 -1.38
C THR A 54 -18.06 23.40 -1.76
N VAL A 55 -18.00 22.10 -2.01
CA VAL A 55 -19.18 21.28 -2.38
C VAL A 55 -20.19 21.26 -1.24
N SER A 56 -21.48 21.33 -1.58
CA SER A 56 -22.58 21.14 -0.63
C SER A 56 -22.94 19.66 -0.45
N HIS A 57 -23.68 19.33 0.61
CA HIS A 57 -24.09 17.94 0.86
C HIS A 57 -24.97 17.36 -0.27
N ASP A 58 -25.86 18.18 -0.85
CA ASP A 58 -26.76 17.74 -1.92
C ASP A 58 -26.02 17.51 -3.26
N GLU A 59 -24.86 18.15 -3.44
CA GLU A 59 -24.06 18.06 -4.66
C GLU A 59 -22.89 17.06 -4.55
N LEU A 60 -22.72 16.41 -3.40
CA LEU A 60 -21.55 15.60 -3.06
C LEU A 60 -21.26 14.48 -4.07
N PHE A 61 -22.30 13.95 -4.72
CA PHE A 61 -22.20 12.86 -5.69
C PHE A 61 -22.58 13.27 -7.13
N THR A 62 -22.63 14.57 -7.41
CA THR A 62 -22.80 15.07 -8.79
C THR A 62 -21.56 14.78 -9.63
N GLU A 63 -21.71 14.72 -10.96
CA GLU A 63 -20.55 14.54 -11.84
C GLU A 63 -19.48 15.62 -11.62
N LYS A 64 -19.90 16.88 -11.42
CA LYS A 64 -19.02 18.01 -11.09
C LYS A 64 -18.17 17.72 -9.84
N SER A 65 -18.79 17.15 -8.81
CA SER A 65 -18.12 16.76 -7.57
C SER A 65 -17.12 15.63 -7.78
N LEU A 66 -17.53 14.58 -8.50
CA LEU A 66 -16.70 13.40 -8.77
C LEU A 66 -15.56 13.67 -9.77
N ARG A 67 -15.61 14.81 -10.48
CA ARG A 67 -14.54 15.28 -11.38
C ARG A 67 -13.54 16.23 -10.71
N ASN A 68 -13.75 16.57 -9.42
CA ASN A 68 -13.02 17.59 -8.68
C ASN A 68 -13.15 19.01 -9.27
N GLU A 69 -14.36 19.40 -9.69
CA GLU A 69 -14.61 20.70 -10.35
C GLU A 69 -15.19 21.77 -9.40
N PHE A 70 -15.30 21.47 -8.10
CA PHE A 70 -15.66 22.49 -7.10
C PHE A 70 -14.43 23.29 -6.68
N PRO A 71 -14.56 24.61 -6.45
CA PRO A 71 -13.47 25.42 -5.94
C PRO A 71 -12.86 24.85 -4.65
N ALA A 72 -11.54 24.92 -4.54
CA ALA A 72 -10.83 24.59 -3.31
C ALA A 72 -11.22 25.58 -2.19
N ARG A 73 -11.23 25.11 -0.94
CA ARG A 73 -11.38 25.98 0.23
C ARG A 73 -10.09 26.78 0.41
N SER A 74 -10.22 28.03 0.87
CA SER A 74 -9.07 28.85 1.23
C SER A 74 -8.68 28.61 2.70
N GLY A 75 -7.40 28.29 2.94
CA GLY A 75 -6.85 28.18 4.29
C GLY A 75 -6.86 29.51 5.04
N GLU A 76 -6.66 30.62 4.34
CA GLU A 76 -6.75 31.98 4.90
C GLU A 76 -8.17 32.27 5.39
N GLU A 77 -9.16 31.97 4.56
CA GLU A 77 -10.57 32.17 4.90
C GLU A 77 -10.98 31.27 6.07
N HIS A 78 -10.56 30.01 6.05
CA HIS A 78 -10.82 29.08 7.15
C HIS A 78 -10.22 29.59 8.48
N ARG A 79 -9.01 30.13 8.46
CA ARG A 79 -8.37 30.74 9.63
C ARG A 79 -9.10 32.01 10.10
N ARG A 80 -9.57 32.85 9.17
CA ARG A 80 -10.38 34.04 9.50
C ARG A 80 -11.66 33.63 10.22
N LEU A 81 -12.41 32.68 9.66
CA LEU A 81 -13.65 32.16 10.25
C LEU A 81 -13.41 31.49 11.61
N ALA A 82 -12.30 30.77 11.78
CA ALA A 82 -11.95 30.18 13.07
C ALA A 82 -11.72 31.25 14.15
N LYS A 83 -11.06 32.36 13.82
CA LYS A 83 -10.86 33.50 14.75
C LYS A 83 -12.19 34.16 15.10
N GLU A 84 -13.06 34.37 14.11
CA GLU A 84 -14.41 34.91 14.36
C GLU A 84 -15.21 34.01 15.30
N TYR A 85 -15.21 32.69 15.05
CA TYR A 85 -15.86 31.72 15.94
C TYR A 85 -15.33 31.78 17.38
N ARG A 86 -14.00 31.97 17.56
CA ARG A 86 -13.38 32.11 18.89
C ARG A 86 -13.88 33.34 19.63
N ASP A 87 -14.02 34.46 18.90
CA ASP A 87 -14.34 35.76 19.47
C ASP A 87 -15.84 35.93 19.79
N ILE A 88 -16.71 35.06 19.24
CA ILE A 88 -18.13 34.98 19.65
C ILE A 88 -18.21 34.54 21.13
N SER A 89 -19.02 35.24 21.92
CA SER A 89 -19.24 34.91 23.34
C SER A 89 -20.55 34.13 23.56
N ASP A 90 -21.57 34.40 22.75
CA ASP A 90 -22.88 33.77 22.89
C ASP A 90 -22.91 32.33 22.30
N PRO A 91 -23.38 31.32 23.06
CA PRO A 91 -23.43 29.94 22.57
C PRO A 91 -24.38 29.70 21.40
N GLN A 92 -25.50 30.42 21.31
CA GLN A 92 -26.45 30.27 20.20
C GLN A 92 -25.88 30.87 18.92
N GLU A 93 -25.25 32.05 19.02
CA GLU A 93 -24.52 32.66 17.90
C GLU A 93 -23.39 31.75 17.40
N LYS A 94 -22.69 31.01 18.29
CA LYS A 94 -21.70 30.00 17.88
C LYS A 94 -22.31 28.87 17.08
N GLU A 95 -23.46 28.37 17.49
CA GLU A 95 -24.14 27.26 16.80
C GLU A 95 -24.67 27.72 15.44
N ASP A 96 -25.22 28.93 15.36
CA ASP A 96 -25.68 29.54 14.11
C ASP A 96 -24.50 29.77 13.16
N PHE A 97 -23.38 30.30 13.67
CA PHE A 97 -22.14 30.45 12.91
C PHE A 97 -21.62 29.12 12.40
N PHE A 98 -21.59 28.10 13.25
CA PHE A 98 -21.17 26.75 12.86
C PHE A 98 -22.10 26.16 11.80
N THR A 99 -23.41 26.36 11.90
CA THR A 99 -24.39 25.88 10.91
C THR A 99 -24.18 26.48 9.52
N ILE A 100 -23.72 27.74 9.46
CA ILE A 100 -23.46 28.45 8.19
C ILE A 100 -22.08 28.07 7.63
N HIS A 101 -21.04 28.16 8.45
CA HIS A 101 -19.65 28.10 7.99
C HIS A 101 -18.99 26.74 8.17
N GLY A 102 -19.51 25.91 9.09
CA GLY A 102 -18.93 24.64 9.50
C GLY A 102 -17.47 24.76 9.96
N VAL A 103 -17.14 25.83 10.69
CA VAL A 103 -15.81 26.10 11.24
C VAL A 103 -15.88 26.30 12.74
N LYS A 104 -14.91 25.74 13.47
CA LYS A 104 -14.69 25.95 14.90
C LYS A 104 -13.26 26.44 15.16
N TRP A 105 -13.02 26.99 16.34
CA TRP A 105 -11.67 27.37 16.76
C TRP A 105 -10.78 26.14 16.94
N THR A 106 -9.52 26.27 16.54
CA THR A 106 -8.45 25.31 16.78
C THR A 106 -7.17 26.03 17.13
N GLU A 107 -6.36 25.47 18.04
CA GLU A 107 -5.05 26.00 18.39
C GLU A 107 -4.08 26.00 17.19
N PHE A 108 -4.26 25.10 16.21
CA PHE A 108 -3.47 25.10 14.98
C PHE A 108 -3.70 26.36 14.13
N ALA A 109 -4.83 27.06 14.29
CA ALA A 109 -5.07 28.33 13.59
C ALA A 109 -4.11 29.45 14.02
N ARG A 110 -3.39 29.28 15.14
CA ARG A 110 -2.32 30.20 15.57
C ARG A 110 -1.04 30.07 14.74
N LEU A 111 -0.83 28.94 14.09
CA LEU A 111 0.34 28.70 13.24
C LEU A 111 0.16 29.43 11.91
N TYR A 112 0.69 30.65 11.81
CA TYR A 112 0.49 31.52 10.64
C TYR A 112 1.00 30.90 9.33
N TYR A 113 2.06 30.09 9.40
CA TYR A 113 2.64 29.38 8.24
C TYR A 113 1.83 28.12 7.85
N PHE A 114 0.93 27.63 8.72
CA PHE A 114 0.24 26.36 8.54
C PHE A 114 -1.14 26.56 7.89
N ASP A 115 -1.29 26.14 6.65
CA ASP A 115 -2.58 26.12 5.96
C ASP A 115 -3.42 24.92 6.43
N LEU A 116 -4.46 25.20 7.24
CA LEU A 116 -5.36 24.20 7.80
C LEU A 116 -6.14 23.41 6.74
N VAL A 117 -6.37 23.96 5.54
CA VAL A 117 -7.05 23.24 4.46
C VAL A 117 -6.05 22.37 3.72
N ARG A 118 -4.90 22.93 3.32
CA ARG A 118 -3.90 22.21 2.52
C ARG A 118 -3.23 21.10 3.31
N TYR A 119 -2.76 21.41 4.52
CA TYR A 119 -1.90 20.52 5.32
C TYR A 119 -2.66 19.53 6.21
N THR A 120 -3.98 19.51 6.11
CA THR A 120 -4.83 18.54 6.76
C THR A 120 -5.16 17.42 5.77
N ILE A 121 -4.54 16.26 5.94
CA ILE A 121 -4.48 15.22 4.92
C ILE A 121 -5.71 14.31 5.00
N ILE A 122 -6.36 14.06 3.87
CA ILE A 122 -7.29 12.95 3.73
C ILE A 122 -6.46 11.66 3.71
N ASP A 123 -6.48 10.92 4.81
CA ASP A 123 -5.69 9.71 4.95
C ASP A 123 -6.13 8.62 3.93
N PRO A 124 -5.22 8.13 3.07
CA PRO A 124 -5.55 7.11 2.07
C PRO A 124 -5.96 5.77 2.67
N MET A 125 -5.47 5.43 3.86
CA MET A 125 -5.81 4.16 4.52
C MET A 125 -7.29 4.14 4.91
N HIS A 126 -7.78 5.17 5.58
CA HIS A 126 -9.20 5.30 5.93
C HIS A 126 -10.08 5.64 4.72
N ASN A 127 -9.57 6.42 3.77
CA ASN A 127 -10.35 6.84 2.62
C ASN A 127 -10.47 5.77 1.53
N LEU A 128 -9.36 5.37 0.90
CA LEU A 128 -9.35 4.47 -0.24
C LEU A 128 -9.54 3.01 0.18
N LEU A 129 -8.86 2.56 1.24
CA LEU A 129 -8.88 1.14 1.63
C LEU A 129 -10.12 0.83 2.48
N LEU A 130 -10.25 1.47 3.64
CA LEU A 130 -11.38 1.21 4.55
C LEU A 130 -12.68 1.90 4.13
N GLY A 131 -12.62 2.85 3.21
CA GLY A 131 -13.78 3.54 2.65
C GLY A 131 -14.20 2.97 1.31
N VAL A 132 -13.46 3.28 0.25
CA VAL A 132 -13.82 2.94 -1.14
C VAL A 132 -13.74 1.43 -1.39
N ALA A 133 -12.59 0.79 -1.15
CA ALA A 133 -12.40 -0.65 -1.39
C ALA A 133 -13.34 -1.51 -0.54
N LYS A 134 -13.50 -1.17 0.75
CA LYS A 134 -14.48 -1.82 1.63
C LYS A 134 -15.91 -1.66 1.13
N THR A 135 -16.29 -0.48 0.64
CA THR A 135 -17.64 -0.26 0.09
C THR A 135 -17.86 -1.13 -1.15
N GLN A 136 -16.89 -1.18 -2.07
CA GLN A 136 -16.95 -2.03 -3.27
C GLN A 136 -17.05 -3.52 -2.90
N TRP A 137 -16.14 -4.01 -2.07
CA TRP A 137 -16.09 -5.42 -1.70
C TRP A 137 -17.25 -5.83 -0.79
N TYR A 138 -17.33 -5.24 0.41
CA TYR A 138 -18.22 -5.73 1.45
C TYR A 138 -19.65 -5.23 1.24
N THR A 139 -19.85 -3.92 1.08
CA THR A 139 -21.20 -3.34 0.98
C THR A 139 -21.85 -3.68 -0.36
N ARG A 140 -21.12 -3.57 -1.48
CA ARG A 140 -21.69 -3.86 -2.80
C ARG A 140 -21.72 -5.34 -3.08
N TRP A 141 -20.59 -6.04 -3.04
CA TRP A 141 -20.55 -7.42 -3.52
C TRP A 141 -20.96 -8.49 -2.51
N ILE A 142 -20.57 -8.37 -1.23
CA ILE A 142 -20.95 -9.35 -0.21
C ILE A 142 -22.38 -9.14 0.28
N GLN A 143 -22.72 -7.94 0.78
CA GLN A 143 -24.03 -7.71 1.40
C GLN A 143 -25.21 -7.76 0.42
N ASN A 144 -25.01 -7.39 -0.85
CA ASN A 144 -26.06 -7.51 -1.88
C ASN A 144 -26.02 -8.84 -2.64
N GLY A 145 -25.10 -9.75 -2.29
CA GLY A 145 -25.07 -11.10 -2.83
C GLY A 145 -24.58 -11.23 -4.27
N SER A 146 -23.74 -10.28 -4.75
CA SER A 146 -22.99 -10.46 -5.99
C SER A 146 -22.02 -11.65 -5.87
N LEU A 147 -21.31 -11.74 -4.74
CA LEU A 147 -20.40 -12.83 -4.42
C LEU A 147 -20.98 -13.69 -3.30
N ARG A 148 -21.43 -14.91 -3.62
CA ARG A 148 -22.12 -15.79 -2.66
C ARG A 148 -21.19 -16.90 -2.19
N GLY A 149 -21.39 -17.34 -0.95
CA GLY A 149 -20.75 -18.53 -0.38
C GLY A 149 -21.24 -19.82 -1.05
N ASN A 150 -20.44 -20.88 -0.96
CA ASN A 150 -20.77 -22.18 -1.53
C ASN A 150 -22.08 -22.75 -0.96
N THR A 151 -22.74 -23.58 -1.76
CA THR A 151 -23.85 -24.43 -1.29
C THR A 151 -23.40 -25.88 -1.26
N PRO A 152 -24.09 -26.77 -0.50
CA PRO A 152 -23.70 -28.18 -0.42
C PRO A 152 -23.54 -28.88 -1.78
N ASN A 153 -24.23 -28.39 -2.81
CA ASN A 153 -24.30 -29.03 -4.13
C ASN A 153 -23.62 -28.22 -5.24
N SER A 154 -23.02 -27.06 -4.95
CA SER A 154 -22.45 -26.18 -5.98
C SER A 154 -21.43 -25.19 -5.41
N THR A 155 -20.25 -25.16 -6.03
CA THR A 155 -19.24 -24.11 -5.87
C THR A 155 -19.77 -22.82 -6.49
N ARG A 156 -19.69 -21.72 -5.74
CA ARG A 156 -20.15 -20.38 -6.10
C ARG A 156 -18.98 -19.41 -6.18
N GLU A 157 -19.30 -18.13 -6.34
CA GLU A 157 -18.33 -17.07 -6.60
C GLU A 157 -17.23 -16.99 -5.52
N LEU A 158 -17.59 -17.05 -4.23
CA LEU A 158 -16.59 -17.04 -3.15
C LEU A 158 -15.76 -18.34 -3.10
N GLY A 159 -16.33 -19.47 -3.50
CA GLY A 159 -15.60 -20.74 -3.58
C GLY A 159 -14.44 -20.66 -4.58
N VAL A 160 -14.67 -20.02 -5.74
CA VAL A 160 -13.63 -19.78 -6.74
C VAL A 160 -12.53 -18.87 -6.18
N ILE A 161 -12.89 -17.84 -5.40
CA ILE A 161 -11.91 -16.99 -4.72
C ILE A 161 -11.08 -17.81 -3.71
N HIS A 162 -11.73 -18.63 -2.89
CA HIS A 162 -11.03 -19.44 -1.88
C HIS A 162 -10.07 -20.45 -2.54
N GLU A 163 -10.53 -21.16 -3.57
CA GLU A 163 -9.69 -22.10 -4.36
C GLU A 163 -8.50 -21.38 -5.02
N PHE A 164 -8.72 -20.17 -5.55
CA PHE A 164 -7.64 -19.37 -6.13
C PHE A 164 -6.62 -18.95 -5.06
N LEU A 165 -7.09 -18.44 -3.92
CA LEU A 165 -6.24 -17.99 -2.80
C LEU A 165 -5.43 -19.13 -2.16
N GLU A 166 -5.95 -20.36 -2.15
CA GLU A 166 -5.19 -21.54 -1.72
C GLU A 166 -3.95 -21.81 -2.59
N THR A 167 -4.01 -21.41 -3.87
CA THR A 167 -2.88 -21.55 -4.81
C THR A 167 -2.09 -20.26 -5.03
N PHE A 168 -2.52 -19.15 -4.42
CA PHE A 168 -1.94 -17.84 -4.68
C PHE A 168 -0.65 -17.67 -3.87
N GLU A 169 0.47 -17.71 -4.56
CA GLU A 169 1.80 -17.52 -4.01
C GLU A 169 2.19 -16.05 -4.12
N SER A 170 2.40 -15.39 -2.97
CA SER A 170 2.83 -14.00 -2.91
C SER A 170 4.13 -13.83 -2.11
N PRO A 171 4.89 -12.76 -2.36
CA PRO A 171 6.02 -12.38 -1.51
C PRO A 171 5.57 -12.16 -0.06
N LEU A 172 6.42 -12.52 0.91
CA LEU A 172 6.07 -12.45 2.33
C LEU A 172 5.68 -11.04 2.81
N TRP A 173 6.25 -10.00 2.20
CA TRP A 173 5.98 -8.61 2.52
C TRP A 173 4.71 -8.07 1.85
N ALA A 174 4.09 -8.79 0.92
CA ALA A 174 2.92 -8.28 0.21
C ALA A 174 1.63 -8.36 1.06
N GLY A 175 1.59 -9.28 2.02
CA GLY A 175 0.41 -9.58 2.84
C GLY A 175 -0.20 -10.94 2.50
N ARG A 176 -1.21 -11.34 3.29
CA ARG A 176 -2.00 -12.57 3.10
C ARG A 176 -3.47 -12.27 3.42
N LEU A 177 -4.38 -12.91 2.69
CA LEU A 177 -5.81 -12.84 2.97
C LEU A 177 -6.28 -14.01 3.84
N PRO A 178 -7.34 -13.83 4.65
CA PRO A 178 -8.03 -14.93 5.28
C PRO A 178 -8.57 -15.90 4.21
N LEU A 179 -8.37 -17.21 4.41
CA LEU A 179 -8.79 -18.24 3.46
C LEU A 179 -10.31 -18.22 3.20
N ARG A 180 -11.11 -17.77 4.18
CA ARG A 180 -12.57 -17.67 4.11
C ARG A 180 -13.07 -16.24 3.89
N VAL A 181 -12.31 -15.42 3.17
CA VAL A 181 -12.66 -14.02 2.91
C VAL A 181 -14.08 -13.89 2.32
N GLY A 182 -14.84 -12.91 2.80
CA GLY A 182 -16.23 -12.68 2.40
C GLY A 182 -17.28 -13.49 3.18
N GLU A 183 -16.87 -14.51 3.93
CA GLU A 183 -17.74 -15.26 4.85
C GLU A 183 -17.58 -14.76 6.30
N PRO A 184 -18.58 -14.92 7.17
CA PRO A 184 -18.46 -14.57 8.59
C PRO A 184 -17.23 -15.21 9.27
N ALA A 185 -16.84 -16.41 8.86
CA ALA A 185 -15.67 -17.12 9.37
C ALA A 185 -14.33 -16.47 8.99
N GLY A 186 -14.27 -15.69 7.91
CA GLY A 186 -13.07 -14.97 7.47
C GLY A 186 -12.82 -13.65 8.21
N GLY A 187 -13.77 -13.19 9.02
CA GLY A 187 -13.67 -11.91 9.74
C GLY A 187 -13.74 -10.69 8.83
N SER A 188 -13.48 -9.51 9.43
CA SER A 188 -13.36 -8.26 8.70
C SER A 188 -11.92 -8.04 8.25
N LEU A 189 -11.74 -7.62 7.00
CA LEU A 189 -10.42 -7.29 6.47
C LEU A 189 -9.90 -5.98 7.06
N THR A 190 -8.62 -5.97 7.36
CA THR A 190 -7.80 -4.80 7.68
C THR A 190 -7.48 -3.98 6.43
N ALA A 191 -7.00 -2.75 6.60
CA ALA A 191 -6.63 -1.91 5.47
C ALA A 191 -5.49 -2.52 4.63
N ASP A 192 -4.50 -3.15 5.27
CA ASP A 192 -3.40 -3.84 4.59
C ASP A 192 -3.91 -4.98 3.71
N GLU A 193 -4.84 -5.78 4.24
CA GLU A 193 -5.49 -6.85 3.48
C GLU A 193 -6.31 -6.30 2.31
N TYR A 194 -7.04 -5.19 2.46
CA TYR A 194 -7.70 -4.54 1.32
C TYR A 194 -6.71 -4.06 0.26
N LYS A 195 -5.59 -3.45 0.66
CA LYS A 195 -4.55 -2.99 -0.27
C LYS A 195 -4.00 -4.18 -1.06
N PHE A 196 -3.60 -5.24 -0.36
CA PHE A 196 -3.08 -6.46 -0.97
C PHE A 196 -4.11 -7.08 -1.91
N ALA A 197 -5.36 -7.24 -1.44
CA ALA A 197 -6.41 -7.87 -2.22
C ALA A 197 -6.68 -7.12 -3.54
N VAL A 198 -6.90 -5.80 -3.46
CA VAL A 198 -7.26 -4.96 -4.61
C VAL A 198 -6.13 -4.89 -5.64
N THR A 199 -4.89 -4.75 -5.19
CA THR A 199 -3.72 -4.56 -6.09
C THR A 199 -3.04 -5.87 -6.52
N GLY A 200 -3.55 -7.01 -6.06
CA GLY A 200 -3.01 -8.35 -6.32
C GLY A 200 -4.11 -9.34 -6.71
N PRO A 201 -4.52 -10.28 -5.82
CA PRO A 201 -5.36 -11.41 -6.21
C PRO A 201 -6.73 -11.02 -6.76
N TRP A 202 -7.38 -9.94 -6.30
CA TRP A 202 -8.68 -9.52 -6.84
C TRP A 202 -8.59 -8.89 -8.23
N ALA A 203 -7.49 -8.19 -8.55
CA ALA A 203 -7.26 -7.69 -9.90
C ALA A 203 -7.19 -8.81 -10.95
N VAL A 204 -6.88 -10.03 -10.49
CA VAL A 204 -6.81 -11.23 -11.32
C VAL A 204 -8.13 -12.02 -11.27
N VAL A 205 -8.63 -12.38 -10.09
CA VAL A 205 -9.74 -13.36 -9.97
C VAL A 205 -11.12 -12.75 -10.24
N ILE A 206 -11.32 -11.44 -10.03
CA ILE A 206 -12.64 -10.80 -10.21
C ILE A 206 -13.12 -10.87 -11.67
N PRO A 207 -12.30 -10.53 -12.69
CA PRO A 207 -12.69 -10.73 -14.09
C PRO A 207 -13.12 -12.17 -14.40
N LEU A 208 -12.38 -13.17 -13.89
CA LEU A 208 -12.69 -14.59 -14.09
C LEU A 208 -14.06 -14.98 -13.51
N ILE A 209 -14.40 -14.41 -12.34
CA ILE A 209 -15.69 -14.67 -11.68
C ILE A 209 -16.83 -14.02 -12.46
N TRP A 210 -16.65 -12.80 -12.96
CA TRP A 210 -17.67 -12.14 -13.76
C TRP A 210 -17.91 -12.90 -15.05
N ASP A 211 -16.86 -13.33 -15.74
CA ASP A 211 -16.97 -14.14 -16.96
C ASP A 211 -17.82 -15.41 -16.72
N ARG A 212 -17.48 -16.16 -15.67
CA ARG A 212 -18.13 -17.44 -15.35
C ARG A 212 -19.59 -17.32 -14.86
N PHE A 213 -19.91 -16.32 -14.03
CA PHE A 213 -21.19 -16.27 -13.30
C PHE A 213 -22.17 -15.19 -13.80
N LEU A 214 -21.77 -14.30 -14.71
CA LEU A 214 -22.64 -13.23 -15.22
C LEU A 214 -23.87 -13.79 -15.95
N SER A 215 -23.71 -14.84 -16.76
CA SER A 215 -24.81 -15.45 -17.50
C SER A 215 -25.85 -16.10 -16.58
N GLU A 216 -25.42 -16.69 -15.46
CA GLU A 216 -26.29 -17.23 -14.41
C GLU A 216 -27.03 -16.10 -13.69
N SER A 217 -26.33 -15.01 -13.33
CA SER A 217 -26.90 -13.81 -12.71
C SER A 217 -28.04 -13.21 -13.54
N ASP A 218 -27.85 -13.11 -14.87
CA ASP A 218 -28.87 -12.59 -15.79
C ASP A 218 -30.11 -13.51 -15.86
N LYS A 219 -29.90 -14.83 -15.92
CA LYS A 219 -31.01 -15.82 -15.90
C LYS A 219 -31.80 -15.73 -14.58
N ASP A 220 -31.11 -15.67 -13.45
CA ASP A 220 -31.72 -15.52 -12.12
C ASP A 220 -32.55 -14.24 -12.03
N PHE A 221 -31.99 -13.12 -12.51
CA PHE A 221 -32.66 -11.82 -12.51
C PHE A 221 -33.92 -11.80 -13.38
N LYS A 222 -33.84 -12.35 -14.61
CA LYS A 222 -35.00 -12.47 -15.51
C LYS A 222 -36.10 -13.34 -14.89
N ALA A 223 -35.73 -14.47 -14.28
CA ALA A 223 -36.68 -15.34 -13.59
C ALA A 223 -37.34 -14.66 -12.37
N ALA A 224 -36.56 -13.93 -11.55
CA ALA A 224 -37.07 -13.19 -10.41
C ALA A 224 -37.99 -12.04 -10.85
N SER A 225 -37.62 -11.31 -11.90
CA SER A 225 -38.40 -10.22 -12.49
C SER A 225 -39.73 -10.70 -13.05
N ALA A 226 -39.77 -11.87 -13.70
CA ALA A 226 -41.02 -12.48 -14.16
C ALA A 226 -41.97 -12.87 -13.01
N ARG A 227 -41.43 -13.26 -11.85
CA ARG A 227 -42.23 -13.67 -10.67
C ARG A 227 -42.69 -12.49 -9.81
N TYR A 228 -42.02 -11.35 -9.90
CA TYR A 228 -42.25 -10.20 -9.01
C TYR A 228 -43.67 -9.60 -9.08
N PRO A 229 -44.28 -9.40 -10.26
CA PRO A 229 -45.64 -8.85 -10.34
C PRO A 229 -46.67 -9.70 -9.60
N GLU A 230 -46.56 -11.02 -9.69
CA GLU A 230 -47.48 -11.93 -8.99
C GLU A 230 -47.22 -11.93 -7.48
N ALA A 231 -45.95 -11.92 -7.06
CA ALA A 231 -45.59 -11.77 -5.65
C ALA A 231 -46.12 -10.46 -5.05
N MET A 232 -46.12 -9.36 -5.82
CA MET A 232 -46.68 -8.07 -5.41
C MET A 232 -48.19 -8.12 -5.24
N LYS A 233 -48.94 -8.76 -6.15
CA LYS A 233 -50.40 -8.96 -5.98
C LYS A 233 -50.72 -9.75 -4.71
N VAL A 234 -49.98 -10.84 -4.47
CA VAL A 234 -50.13 -11.65 -3.25
C VAL A 234 -49.84 -10.81 -2.00
N TYR A 235 -48.81 -9.98 -2.04
CA TYR A 235 -48.48 -9.06 -0.95
C TYR A 235 -49.58 -8.03 -0.70
N GLU A 236 -50.10 -7.39 -1.74
CA GLU A 236 -51.18 -6.40 -1.61
C GLU A 236 -52.46 -7.02 -1.05
N ALA A 237 -52.81 -8.23 -1.47
CA ALA A 237 -53.93 -8.98 -0.91
C ALA A 237 -53.74 -9.25 0.58
N LYS A 238 -52.55 -9.72 0.99
CA LYS A 238 -52.19 -9.94 2.40
C LYS A 238 -52.20 -8.64 3.21
N ARG A 239 -51.69 -7.54 2.65
CA ARG A 239 -51.70 -6.22 3.29
C ARG A 239 -53.12 -5.73 3.55
N LYS A 240 -54.00 -5.79 2.54
CA LYS A 240 -55.42 -5.41 2.68
C LYS A 240 -56.16 -6.29 3.69
N ALA A 241 -55.87 -7.59 3.73
CA ALA A 241 -56.45 -8.50 4.72
C ALA A 241 -55.98 -8.18 6.15
N TRP A 242 -54.69 -7.90 6.33
CA TRP A 242 -54.11 -7.49 7.60
C TRP A 242 -54.69 -6.15 8.09
N GLU A 243 -54.90 -5.18 7.19
CA GLU A 243 -55.50 -3.87 7.52
C GLU A 243 -56.94 -3.99 8.03
N ARG A 244 -57.70 -4.99 7.56
CA ARG A 244 -59.08 -5.27 7.96
C ARG A 244 -59.18 -6.13 9.24
N GLY A 245 -58.10 -6.80 9.65
CA GLY A 245 -58.07 -7.68 10.81
C GLY A 245 -57.71 -6.96 12.12
N ASN A 246 -57.78 -7.68 13.24
CA ASN A 246 -57.21 -7.21 14.50
C ASN A 246 -55.69 -7.18 14.37
N LYS A 247 -55.10 -5.99 14.25
CA LYS A 247 -53.67 -5.68 14.00
C LYS A 247 -52.69 -6.12 15.12
N LYS A 248 -52.92 -7.29 15.70
CA LYS A 248 -52.09 -7.90 16.77
C LYS A 248 -50.81 -8.54 16.23
N SER A 249 -50.76 -8.88 14.93
CA SER A 249 -49.58 -9.44 14.26
C SER A 249 -48.82 -8.36 13.48
N ALA A 250 -47.52 -8.58 13.25
CA ALA A 250 -46.69 -7.67 12.46
C ALA A 250 -47.21 -7.54 11.01
N PRO A 251 -47.07 -6.36 10.39
CA PRO A 251 -47.52 -6.15 9.01
C PRO A 251 -46.76 -7.08 8.04
N PRO A 252 -47.43 -7.55 6.97
CA PRO A 252 -46.75 -8.32 5.94
C PRO A 252 -45.60 -7.50 5.35
N LYS A 253 -44.47 -8.17 5.09
CA LYS A 253 -43.30 -7.54 4.45
C LYS A 253 -43.48 -7.53 2.93
N PRO A 254 -43.19 -6.41 2.25
CA PRO A 254 -43.22 -6.37 0.79
C PRO A 254 -42.20 -7.34 0.20
N PRO A 255 -42.48 -7.94 -0.96
CA PRO A 255 -41.47 -8.74 -1.67
C PRO A 255 -40.32 -7.82 -2.08
N LYS A 256 -39.09 -8.33 -1.99
CA LYS A 256 -37.90 -7.58 -2.40
C LYS A 256 -37.97 -7.34 -3.90
N VAL A 257 -37.71 -6.10 -4.33
CA VAL A 257 -37.54 -5.76 -5.74
C VAL A 257 -36.40 -6.62 -6.30
N PRO A 258 -36.58 -7.30 -7.43
CA PRO A 258 -35.50 -8.01 -8.10
C PRO A 258 -34.39 -7.03 -8.45
N ILE A 259 -33.17 -7.34 -8.04
CA ILE A 259 -31.98 -6.58 -8.37
C ILE A 259 -31.04 -7.56 -9.06
N GLN A 260 -30.46 -7.14 -10.17
CA GLN A 260 -29.44 -7.93 -10.83
C GLN A 260 -28.19 -7.95 -9.95
N ARG A 261 -27.79 -9.15 -9.51
CA ARG A 261 -26.70 -9.33 -8.54
C ARG A 261 -25.32 -9.00 -9.11
N MET A 262 -25.09 -9.29 -10.39
CA MET A 262 -23.87 -8.97 -11.13
C MET A 262 -24.26 -8.33 -12.46
N GLN A 263 -23.68 -7.17 -12.73
CA GLN A 263 -23.89 -6.36 -13.92
C GLN A 263 -22.63 -6.38 -14.80
N LYS A 264 -22.81 -6.26 -16.12
CA LYS A 264 -21.68 -6.18 -17.06
C LYS A 264 -20.92 -4.87 -16.83
N GLY A 265 -19.60 -4.93 -16.77
CA GLY A 265 -18.73 -3.76 -16.62
C GLY A 265 -18.36 -3.43 -15.18
N GLU A 266 -18.89 -4.14 -14.17
CA GLU A 266 -18.45 -3.99 -12.78
C GLU A 266 -17.00 -4.44 -12.61
N GLU A 267 -16.62 -5.54 -13.26
CA GLU A 267 -15.27 -6.08 -13.28
C GLU A 267 -14.29 -5.07 -13.89
N ARG A 268 -14.63 -4.49 -15.05
CA ARG A 268 -13.80 -3.45 -15.68
C ARG A 268 -13.75 -2.19 -14.83
N ASN A 269 -14.84 -1.83 -14.17
CA ASN A 269 -14.84 -0.68 -13.27
C ASN A 269 -13.96 -0.91 -12.04
N PHE A 270 -13.99 -2.11 -11.47
CA PHE A 270 -13.10 -2.49 -10.39
C PHE A 270 -11.64 -2.46 -10.82
N LEU A 271 -11.31 -2.93 -12.04
CA LEU A 271 -9.94 -2.86 -12.56
C LEU A 271 -9.45 -1.41 -12.69
N ARG A 272 -10.31 -0.44 -13.03
CA ARG A 272 -9.93 0.99 -12.98
C ARG A 272 -9.49 1.42 -11.58
N PHE A 273 -10.26 1.06 -10.56
CA PHE A 273 -9.92 1.35 -9.17
C PHE A 273 -8.63 0.63 -8.74
N ALA A 274 -8.49 -0.65 -9.06
CA ALA A 274 -7.31 -1.43 -8.74
C ALA A 274 -6.04 -0.84 -9.38
N THR A 275 -6.14 -0.42 -10.64
CA THR A 275 -5.05 0.18 -11.41
C THR A 275 -4.69 1.57 -10.88
N ALA A 276 -5.69 2.42 -10.61
CA ALA A 276 -5.46 3.72 -9.99
C ALA A 276 -4.77 3.56 -8.62
N LEU A 277 -5.23 2.63 -7.78
CA LEU A 277 -4.63 2.35 -6.49
C LEU A 277 -3.20 1.82 -6.64
N LYS A 278 -2.95 0.93 -7.61
CA LYS A 278 -1.62 0.37 -7.93
C LYS A 278 -0.59 1.46 -8.23
N ILE A 279 -0.98 2.44 -9.04
CA ILE A 279 -0.12 3.59 -9.37
C ILE A 279 0.11 4.44 -8.12
N LEU A 280 -0.96 4.81 -7.40
CA LEU A 280 -0.87 5.70 -6.23
C LEU A 280 -0.03 5.09 -5.08
N VAL A 281 -0.02 3.77 -4.91
CA VAL A 281 0.82 3.09 -3.90
C VAL A 281 2.24 2.78 -4.40
N GLY A 282 2.59 3.17 -5.63
CA GLY A 282 3.92 2.99 -6.21
C GLY A 282 5.01 3.73 -5.42
N SER A 283 6.25 3.23 -5.43
CA SER A 283 7.47 3.83 -4.81
C SER A 283 7.71 5.23 -5.32
N SER A 284 7.33 5.45 -6.56
CA SER A 284 7.51 6.66 -7.30
C SER A 284 6.32 6.78 -8.21
N ILE A 285 5.88 8.02 -8.42
CA ILE A 285 4.80 8.31 -9.33
C ILE A 285 5.33 9.36 -10.28
N ARG A 286 5.46 8.99 -11.56
CA ARG A 286 5.72 9.94 -12.63
C ARG A 286 4.47 10.79 -12.87
N THR A 287 4.63 12.01 -13.38
CA THR A 287 3.51 12.92 -13.64
C THR A 287 2.49 12.34 -14.62
N ASP A 288 2.95 11.69 -15.68
CA ASP A 288 2.10 10.95 -16.64
C ASP A 288 1.33 9.80 -15.96
N GLY A 289 1.98 9.08 -15.06
CA GLY A 289 1.36 8.07 -14.22
C GLY A 289 0.29 8.63 -13.29
N LEU A 290 0.52 9.80 -12.69
CA LEU A 290 -0.46 10.47 -11.83
C LEU A 290 -1.70 10.88 -12.65
N ASP A 291 -1.52 11.48 -13.83
CA ASP A 291 -2.63 11.83 -14.73
C ASP A 291 -3.47 10.60 -15.11
N ARG A 292 -2.78 9.49 -15.39
CA ARG A 292 -3.41 8.18 -15.64
C ARG A 292 -4.22 7.69 -14.44
N ALA A 293 -3.66 7.75 -13.24
CA ALA A 293 -4.36 7.36 -12.01
C ALA A 293 -5.59 8.24 -11.73
N VAL A 294 -5.49 9.56 -11.95
CA VAL A 294 -6.61 10.52 -11.83
C VAL A 294 -7.73 10.15 -12.80
N GLY A 295 -7.39 9.90 -14.08
CA GLY A 295 -8.36 9.49 -15.09
C GLY A 295 -9.09 8.20 -14.73
N LEU A 296 -8.34 7.17 -14.33
CA LEU A 296 -8.88 5.88 -13.91
C LEU A 296 -9.78 5.99 -12.67
N LEU A 297 -9.35 6.76 -11.65
CA LEU A 297 -10.13 6.98 -10.44
C LEU A 297 -11.42 7.74 -10.72
N ARG A 298 -11.36 8.79 -11.55
CA ARG A 298 -12.54 9.54 -11.99
C ARG A 298 -13.53 8.63 -12.73
N ASP A 299 -13.06 7.85 -13.68
CA ASP A 299 -13.89 6.90 -14.42
C ASP A 299 -14.50 5.85 -13.49
N TYR A 300 -13.74 5.37 -12.51
CA TYR A 300 -14.26 4.47 -11.48
C TYR A 300 -15.44 5.08 -10.74
N LEU A 301 -15.28 6.31 -10.23
CA LEU A 301 -16.30 7.00 -9.43
C LEU A 301 -17.57 7.30 -10.24
N LEU A 302 -17.41 7.80 -11.47
CA LEU A 302 -18.53 8.09 -12.36
C LEU A 302 -19.29 6.81 -12.74
N ASN A 303 -18.58 5.74 -13.09
CA ASN A 303 -19.22 4.46 -13.40
C ASN A 303 -19.81 3.78 -12.16
N PHE A 304 -19.23 3.94 -10.98
CA PHE A 304 -19.82 3.48 -9.73
C PHE A 304 -21.20 4.12 -9.52
N SER A 305 -21.30 5.43 -9.71
CA SER A 305 -22.58 6.16 -9.61
C SER A 305 -23.61 5.66 -10.64
N LYS A 306 -23.17 5.33 -11.86
CA LYS A 306 -24.04 4.82 -12.94
C LYS A 306 -24.50 3.37 -12.69
N LEU A 307 -23.60 2.51 -12.21
CA LEU A 307 -23.87 1.08 -11.98
C LEU A 307 -24.70 0.85 -10.72
N TYR A 308 -24.49 1.66 -9.68
CA TYR A 308 -25.08 1.42 -8.36
C TYR A 308 -26.07 2.48 -7.90
N GLY A 309 -26.07 3.67 -8.50
CA GLY A 309 -26.84 4.82 -8.03
C GLY A 309 -26.07 5.66 -7.00
N ILE A 310 -26.38 6.95 -6.94
CA ILE A 310 -25.74 7.91 -6.02
C ILE A 310 -26.04 7.61 -4.56
N GLU A 311 -27.16 6.94 -4.26
CA GLU A 311 -27.55 6.57 -2.90
C GLU A 311 -26.66 5.46 -2.29
N GLN A 312 -25.90 4.76 -3.14
CA GLN A 312 -24.92 3.77 -2.71
C GLN A 312 -23.55 4.37 -2.46
N MET A 313 -23.33 5.62 -2.89
CA MET A 313 -22.07 6.31 -2.68
C MET A 313 -21.92 6.72 -1.21
N LYS A 314 -20.66 6.86 -0.81
CA LYS A 314 -20.23 7.30 0.53
C LYS A 314 -19.38 8.56 0.39
N PRO A 315 -19.31 9.44 1.41
CA PRO A 315 -18.45 10.62 1.38
C PRO A 315 -17.01 10.31 0.96
N ASN A 316 -16.49 9.13 1.31
CA ASN A 316 -15.18 8.65 0.88
C ASN A 316 -14.96 8.67 -0.63
N HIS A 317 -16.01 8.44 -1.44
CA HIS A 317 -15.95 8.49 -2.91
C HIS A 317 -15.69 9.91 -3.41
N HIS A 318 -16.29 10.92 -2.76
CA HIS A 318 -15.97 12.30 -3.06
C HIS A 318 -14.55 12.63 -2.58
N TRP A 319 -14.21 12.29 -1.35
CA TRP A 319 -12.89 12.63 -0.80
C TRP A 319 -11.71 12.01 -1.56
N ALA A 320 -11.92 10.87 -2.21
CA ALA A 320 -10.92 10.23 -3.07
C ALA A 320 -10.45 11.16 -4.21
N VAL A 321 -11.27 12.11 -4.66
CA VAL A 321 -10.91 13.04 -5.75
C VAL A 321 -9.81 14.03 -5.36
N HIS A 322 -9.60 14.27 -4.07
CA HIS A 322 -8.58 15.20 -3.55
C HIS A 322 -7.24 14.51 -3.25
N ILE A 323 -7.19 13.17 -3.25
CA ILE A 323 -5.96 12.43 -2.95
C ILE A 323 -4.85 12.71 -3.98
N PRO A 324 -5.12 12.81 -5.29
CA PRO A 324 -4.09 13.17 -6.26
C PRO A 324 -3.41 14.52 -5.99
N ASP A 325 -4.15 15.52 -5.50
CA ASP A 325 -3.58 16.81 -5.13
C ASP A 325 -2.61 16.67 -3.95
N GLN A 326 -2.91 15.78 -3.00
CA GLN A 326 -2.00 15.47 -1.88
C GLN A 326 -0.76 14.69 -2.34
N VAL A 327 -0.83 13.93 -3.44
CA VAL A 327 0.35 13.26 -4.00
C VAL A 327 1.35 14.26 -4.55
N LEU A 328 0.88 15.37 -5.13
CA LEU A 328 1.75 16.45 -5.59
C LEU A 328 2.48 17.15 -4.42
N ASP A 329 1.85 17.20 -3.24
CA ASP A 329 2.40 17.86 -2.05
C ASP A 329 3.36 16.96 -1.26
N TYR A 330 3.02 15.67 -1.13
CA TYR A 330 3.66 14.75 -0.17
C TYR A 330 4.35 13.55 -0.83
N GLY A 331 4.32 13.45 -2.15
CA GLY A 331 4.79 12.27 -2.89
C GLY A 331 3.78 11.12 -2.83
N PRO A 332 4.18 9.87 -3.07
CA PRO A 332 3.24 8.75 -3.12
C PRO A 332 2.56 8.45 -1.78
N LEU A 333 1.48 7.66 -1.79
CA LEU A 333 0.59 7.51 -0.62
C LEU A 333 1.28 7.02 0.65
N TYR A 334 2.36 6.25 0.53
CA TYR A 334 3.06 5.73 1.70
C TYR A 334 3.77 6.83 2.52
N SER A 335 4.02 7.99 1.92
CA SER A 335 4.65 9.13 2.60
C SER A 335 3.71 9.79 3.61
N PHE A 336 2.39 9.58 3.49
CA PHE A 336 1.40 10.30 4.30
C PHE A 336 0.18 9.46 4.72
N TRP A 337 0.27 8.14 4.67
CA TRP A 337 -0.77 7.26 5.22
C TRP A 337 -0.58 6.94 6.71
N ALA A 338 -1.67 6.58 7.38
CA ALA A 338 -1.67 6.40 8.83
C ALA A 338 -1.25 5.00 9.34
N PHE A 339 -0.74 4.11 8.48
CA PHE A 339 -0.33 2.74 8.91
C PHE A 339 0.79 2.75 9.96
N LEU A 340 1.81 3.58 9.77
CA LEU A 340 2.94 3.68 10.69
C LEU A 340 2.49 4.27 12.03
N THR A 341 1.61 5.26 11.98
CA THR A 341 1.17 6.02 13.14
C THR A 341 0.18 5.23 13.99
N GLU A 342 -0.72 4.44 13.37
CA GLU A 342 -1.59 3.50 14.08
C GLU A 342 -0.79 2.40 14.81
N ARG A 343 0.33 1.95 14.22
CA ARG A 343 1.26 1.02 14.88
C ARG A 343 1.93 1.63 16.09
N LEU A 344 2.42 2.87 15.97
CA LEU A 344 2.99 3.60 17.09
C LEU A 344 1.96 3.76 18.20
N ASN A 345 0.70 4.05 17.86
CA ASN A 345 -0.38 4.08 18.85
C ASN A 345 -0.57 2.74 19.56
N LYS A 346 -0.43 1.61 18.86
CA LYS A 346 -0.49 0.29 19.51
C LYS A 346 0.68 0.08 20.47
N VAL A 347 1.88 0.52 20.11
CA VAL A 347 3.06 0.48 21.00
C VAL A 347 2.78 1.33 22.25
N LEU A 348 2.33 2.57 22.05
CA LEU A 348 2.02 3.49 23.15
C LEU A 348 0.88 2.97 24.06
N LYS A 349 -0.16 2.38 23.48
CA LYS A 349 -1.27 1.75 24.25
C LYS A 349 -0.81 0.57 25.10
N ASN A 350 0.29 -0.08 24.75
CA ASN A 350 0.86 -1.19 25.51
C ASN A 350 1.85 -0.73 26.58
N LEU A 351 2.20 0.56 26.64
CA LEU A 351 3.01 1.09 27.73
C LEU A 351 2.21 1.06 29.03
N ASN A 352 2.86 0.60 30.09
CA ASN A 352 2.25 0.54 31.41
C ASN A 352 2.10 1.98 31.94
N SER A 353 0.87 2.48 31.99
CA SER A 353 0.57 3.82 32.49
C SER A 353 -0.44 3.75 33.63
N ASN A 354 -0.39 4.74 34.52
CA ASN A 354 -1.36 4.87 35.61
C ASN A 354 -2.72 5.47 35.16
N ASN A 355 -2.92 5.69 33.85
CA ASN A 355 -4.14 6.20 33.21
C ASN A 355 -4.64 7.57 33.74
N TRP A 356 -3.75 8.42 34.26
CA TRP A 356 -4.13 9.75 34.75
C TRP A 356 -4.38 10.73 33.59
N SER A 357 -5.58 11.31 33.54
CA SER A 357 -6.00 12.26 32.50
C SER A 357 -5.47 13.69 32.74
N GLY A 358 -5.64 14.57 31.74
CA GLY A 358 -5.29 15.99 31.84
C GLY A 358 -3.85 16.29 31.42
N GLY A 359 -3.37 15.67 30.32
CA GLY A 359 -2.01 15.86 29.80
C GLY A 359 -0.95 14.94 30.42
N LEU A 360 -1.23 14.29 31.56
CA LEU A 360 -0.27 13.46 32.29
C LEU A 360 -0.01 12.10 31.64
N LEU A 361 -1.03 11.54 30.97
CA LEU A 361 -0.90 10.29 30.22
C LEU A 361 0.00 10.49 28.99
N GLU A 362 -0.21 11.60 28.29
CA GLU A 362 0.52 12.03 27.11
C GLU A 362 2.00 12.26 27.46
N VAL A 363 2.29 12.95 28.56
CA VAL A 363 3.65 13.11 29.10
C VAL A 363 4.30 11.76 29.44
N SER A 364 3.56 10.86 30.07
CA SER A 364 4.09 9.55 30.48
C SER A 364 4.43 8.69 29.26
N MET A 365 3.53 8.62 28.28
CA MET A 365 3.76 7.90 27.01
C MET A 365 4.96 8.46 26.27
N MET A 366 5.11 9.78 26.24
CA MET A 366 6.21 10.48 25.59
C MET A 366 7.56 10.22 26.25
N ARG A 367 7.63 10.24 27.58
CA ARG A 367 8.84 9.93 28.35
C ARG A 367 9.26 8.47 28.18
N GLU A 368 8.32 7.54 28.24
CA GLU A 368 8.60 6.11 28.04
C GLU A 368 9.05 5.80 26.61
N PHE A 369 8.39 6.37 25.60
CA PHE A 369 8.81 6.26 24.21
C PHE A 369 10.25 6.77 24.02
N HIS A 370 10.59 7.88 24.67
CA HIS A 370 11.94 8.44 24.64
C HIS A 370 12.96 7.55 25.34
N HIS A 371 12.66 7.04 26.54
CA HIS A 371 13.52 6.09 27.24
C HIS A 371 13.83 4.86 26.39
N MET A 372 12.84 4.30 25.70
CA MET A 372 13.05 3.19 24.76
C MET A 372 14.03 3.57 23.65
N ALA A 373 13.82 4.71 22.99
CA ALA A 373 14.69 5.19 21.91
C ALA A 373 16.14 5.45 22.37
N GLN A 374 16.33 5.99 23.58
CA GLN A 374 17.66 6.22 24.17
C GLN A 374 18.37 4.92 24.52
N LEU A 375 17.67 3.98 25.16
CA LEU A 375 18.26 2.70 25.60
C LEU A 375 18.76 1.89 24.40
N ASP A 376 18.01 1.92 23.29
CA ASP A 376 18.43 1.33 22.02
C ASP A 376 19.65 2.05 21.43
N GLY A 377 19.71 3.39 21.50
CA GLY A 377 20.88 4.18 21.09
C GLY A 377 22.15 3.80 21.86
N VAL A 378 22.05 3.58 23.17
CA VAL A 378 23.18 3.16 24.03
C VAL A 378 23.61 1.72 23.75
N LEU A 379 22.66 0.79 23.59
CA LEU A 379 22.95 -0.60 23.22
C LEU A 379 23.70 -0.70 21.89
N ASN A 380 23.42 0.20 20.94
CA ASN A 380 24.11 0.26 19.66
C ASN A 380 25.56 0.77 19.78
N GLY A 381 25.81 1.79 20.60
CA GLY A 381 27.17 2.29 20.84
C GLY A 381 28.10 1.24 21.46
N ILE A 382 27.56 0.28 22.20
CA ILE A 382 28.31 -0.84 22.80
C ILE A 382 28.61 -1.95 21.77
N LEU A 383 27.75 -2.14 20.75
CA LEU A 383 27.92 -3.18 19.72
C LEU A 383 28.89 -2.78 18.59
N ASP A 384 29.10 -1.47 18.37
CA ASP A 384 30.06 -0.95 17.39
C ASP A 384 31.52 -1.32 17.70
N GLU A 385 31.88 -1.59 18.96
CA GLU A 385 33.23 -2.05 19.31
C GLU A 385 33.56 -3.47 18.79
N THR A 386 32.55 -4.22 18.31
CA THR A 386 32.70 -5.62 17.89
C THR A 386 32.58 -5.88 16.38
N SER A 387 32.32 -4.84 15.58
CA SER A 387 32.10 -4.96 14.13
C SER A 387 33.18 -4.19 13.35
N GLY A 388 33.82 -4.83 12.37
CA GLY A 388 34.88 -4.22 11.55
C GLY A 388 34.46 -2.95 10.76
N PRO A 389 35.41 -2.23 10.15
CA PRO A 389 35.31 -0.78 9.86
C PRO A 389 34.37 -0.34 8.71
N ASP A 390 33.62 -1.24 8.08
CA ASP A 390 33.10 -1.01 6.71
C ASP A 390 31.59 -0.75 6.59
N VAL A 391 30.88 -0.39 7.68
CA VAL A 391 29.46 0.00 7.59
C VAL A 391 29.20 1.32 8.33
N PRO A 392 28.76 2.40 7.65
CA PRO A 392 28.51 3.69 8.29
C PRO A 392 27.46 3.62 9.42
N LEU A 393 27.78 4.19 10.58
CA LEU A 393 26.95 4.33 11.80
C LEU A 393 25.45 4.65 11.56
N PRO A 394 25.06 5.55 10.62
CA PRO A 394 23.65 5.87 10.37
C PRO A 394 22.83 4.66 9.91
N SER A 395 23.42 3.81 9.06
CA SER A 395 22.73 2.67 8.44
C SER A 395 22.42 1.53 9.41
N GLN A 396 23.18 1.40 10.50
CA GLN A 396 22.99 0.36 11.51
C GLN A 396 21.87 0.71 12.51
N LEU A 397 21.84 1.96 12.97
CA LEU A 397 20.76 2.53 13.78
C LEU A 397 19.41 2.45 13.05
N GLU A 398 19.41 2.74 11.75
CA GLU A 398 18.24 2.67 10.88
C GLU A 398 17.70 1.23 10.76
N HIS A 399 18.58 0.26 10.54
CA HIS A 399 18.20 -1.16 10.41
C HIS A 399 17.58 -1.73 11.69
N ARG A 400 18.00 -1.28 12.88
CA ARG A 400 17.45 -1.75 14.16
C ARG A 400 16.19 -0.97 14.58
N PHE A 401 16.06 0.31 14.24
CA PHE A 401 14.80 1.06 14.40
C PHE A 401 13.66 0.38 13.62
N ILE A 402 13.97 -0.12 12.42
CA ILE A 402 13.06 -0.97 11.63
C ILE A 402 12.70 -2.24 12.41
N GLN A 403 13.64 -2.93 13.06
CA GLN A 403 13.35 -4.13 13.84
C GLN A 403 12.53 -3.88 15.11
N LEU A 404 12.71 -2.72 15.75
CA LEU A 404 11.90 -2.28 16.89
C LEU A 404 10.47 -1.94 16.46
N LEU A 405 10.29 -1.17 15.37
CA LEU A 405 8.98 -0.87 14.78
C LEU A 405 8.26 -2.12 14.25
N LEU A 406 9.03 -3.10 13.73
CA LEU A 406 8.51 -4.40 13.29
C LEU A 406 8.29 -5.40 14.43
N GLY A 407 8.68 -5.05 15.67
CA GLY A 407 8.60 -5.91 16.84
C GLY A 407 9.67 -6.99 16.83
N ALA A 408 10.66 -6.86 17.71
CA ALA A 408 11.63 -7.91 18.01
C ALA A 408 10.93 -9.09 18.74
N GLY A 409 10.24 -9.97 18.00
CA GLY A 409 9.65 -11.16 18.62
C GLY A 409 8.50 -11.83 17.87
N LYS A 410 8.82 -12.96 17.23
CA LYS A 410 7.99 -14.16 17.08
C LYS A 410 6.74 -14.19 16.16
N ASN A 411 6.20 -13.12 15.59
CA ASN A 411 5.09 -13.23 14.62
C ASN A 411 5.34 -12.45 13.31
N LYS A 412 5.97 -13.12 12.34
CA LYS A 412 6.53 -12.54 11.10
C LYS A 412 5.57 -12.44 9.89
N GLU A 413 4.30 -12.79 10.00
CA GLU A 413 3.46 -13.05 8.80
C GLU A 413 2.41 -11.98 8.43
N ALA A 414 2.26 -10.88 9.19
CA ALA A 414 1.13 -9.94 9.02
C ALA A 414 1.52 -8.45 8.99
N LEU A 415 2.70 -8.10 8.45
CA LEU A 415 3.29 -6.76 8.58
C LEU A 415 3.67 -6.09 7.25
N GLY A 416 3.16 -6.62 6.14
CA GLY A 416 3.65 -6.34 4.80
C GLY A 416 3.83 -4.85 4.48
N THR A 417 2.76 -4.06 4.61
CA THR A 417 2.80 -2.61 4.36
C THR A 417 3.78 -1.84 5.23
N ILE A 418 3.93 -2.22 6.50
CA ILE A 418 4.79 -1.50 7.46
C ILE A 418 6.25 -1.82 7.18
N GLN A 419 6.56 -3.10 6.91
CA GLN A 419 7.90 -3.51 6.49
C GLN A 419 8.29 -2.82 5.18
N ASP A 420 7.34 -2.70 4.25
CA ASP A 420 7.54 -2.02 2.98
C ASP A 420 7.78 -0.50 3.18
N ALA A 421 6.94 0.19 3.96
CA ALA A 421 7.08 1.63 4.24
C ALA A 421 8.42 1.95 4.95
N ALA A 422 8.80 1.13 5.92
CA ALA A 422 10.06 1.30 6.67
C ALA A 422 11.31 1.06 5.80
N ALA A 423 11.21 0.22 4.77
CA ALA A 423 12.31 -0.04 3.82
C ALA A 423 12.49 1.08 2.78
N TYR A 424 11.41 1.81 2.43
CA TYR A 424 11.43 2.86 1.40
C TYR A 424 12.28 4.07 1.80
N GLU A 425 12.22 4.50 3.07
CA GLU A 425 12.83 5.77 3.46
C GLU A 425 14.36 5.79 3.42
N ARG A 426 15.07 4.63 3.46
CA ARG A 426 16.48 4.63 3.95
C ARG A 426 17.47 3.64 3.28
N THR A 427 17.20 3.11 2.09
CA THR A 427 18.20 2.27 1.37
C THR A 427 18.84 3.01 0.19
N SER A 428 20.11 3.41 0.32
CA SER A 428 20.88 4.05 -0.77
C SER A 428 21.30 3.07 -1.88
N SER A 429 21.22 1.76 -1.64
CA SER A 429 21.61 0.71 -2.58
C SER A 429 20.42 -0.19 -2.92
N ARG A 430 20.13 -0.33 -4.23
CA ARG A 430 19.08 -1.24 -4.76
C ARG A 430 19.24 -2.69 -4.30
N VAL A 431 20.48 -3.15 -4.17
CA VAL A 431 20.79 -4.52 -3.76
C VAL A 431 21.64 -4.53 -2.50
N LEU A 432 21.20 -5.28 -1.49
CA LEU A 432 21.99 -5.58 -0.29
C LEU A 432 22.09 -7.10 -0.08
N ARG A 433 23.23 -7.52 0.46
CA ARG A 433 23.54 -8.92 0.72
C ARG A 433 22.75 -9.42 1.93
N GLY A 434 22.15 -10.60 1.82
CA GLY A 434 21.59 -11.29 2.98
C GLY A 434 22.62 -12.18 3.66
N SER A 435 22.15 -13.11 4.49
CA SER A 435 23.03 -14.07 5.16
C SER A 435 23.57 -15.10 4.19
N ILE A 436 24.87 -15.37 4.27
CA ILE A 436 25.54 -16.43 3.52
C ILE A 436 24.90 -17.77 3.90
N ALA A 437 24.52 -18.55 2.90
CA ALA A 437 24.06 -19.93 3.04
C ALA A 437 25.28 -20.87 3.06
N ASN A 438 26.06 -20.89 1.97
CA ASN A 438 27.31 -21.63 1.88
C ASN A 438 28.42 -20.71 1.36
N PRO A 439 29.56 -20.58 2.08
CA PRO A 439 30.66 -19.73 1.64
C PRO A 439 31.43 -20.30 0.43
N SER A 440 31.31 -21.61 0.18
CA SER A 440 31.99 -22.30 -0.91
C SER A 440 31.21 -23.55 -1.31
N GLU A 441 30.26 -23.39 -2.23
CA GLU A 441 29.43 -24.45 -2.78
C GLU A 441 29.95 -24.85 -4.16
N ARG A 442 30.13 -26.15 -4.41
CA ARG A 442 30.56 -26.65 -5.72
C ARG A 442 29.38 -26.55 -6.69
N ILE A 443 29.61 -25.99 -7.87
CA ILE A 443 28.59 -25.93 -8.92
C ILE A 443 28.40 -27.34 -9.46
N GLU A 444 27.27 -27.99 -9.18
CA GLU A 444 26.91 -29.32 -9.70
C GLU A 444 25.97 -29.28 -10.91
N ASP A 445 25.11 -28.26 -10.97
CA ASP A 445 24.09 -28.06 -12.00
C ASP A 445 24.71 -27.65 -13.36
N ASP A 446 24.48 -28.45 -14.39
CA ASP A 446 24.99 -28.22 -15.74
C ASP A 446 24.36 -26.99 -16.41
N VAL A 447 23.09 -26.70 -16.12
CA VAL A 447 22.40 -25.51 -16.65
C VAL A 447 23.01 -24.25 -16.06
N LEU A 448 23.33 -24.25 -14.75
CA LEU A 448 24.04 -23.15 -14.10
C LEU A 448 25.44 -22.95 -14.68
N ARG A 449 26.19 -24.03 -14.92
CA ARG A 449 27.51 -23.95 -15.58
C ARG A 449 27.41 -23.32 -16.97
N MET A 450 26.45 -23.77 -17.78
CA MET A 450 26.21 -23.21 -19.12
C MET A 450 25.79 -21.74 -19.05
N GLY A 451 24.90 -21.39 -18.11
CA GLY A 451 24.46 -20.01 -17.89
C GLY A 451 25.59 -19.07 -17.50
N LEU A 452 26.52 -19.51 -16.63
CA LEU A 452 27.70 -18.73 -16.26
C LEU A 452 28.66 -18.53 -17.44
N VAL A 453 28.86 -19.56 -18.25
CA VAL A 453 29.67 -19.44 -19.48
C VAL A 453 29.05 -18.42 -20.43
N GLN A 454 27.72 -18.46 -20.65
CA GLN A 454 27.01 -17.47 -21.45
C GLN A 454 27.11 -16.06 -20.84
N TYR A 455 27.00 -15.94 -19.52
CA TYR A 455 27.10 -14.67 -18.80
C TYR A 455 28.46 -14.00 -18.99
N TYR A 456 29.55 -14.71 -18.74
CA TYR A 456 30.90 -14.14 -18.87
C TYR A 456 31.31 -13.91 -20.32
N ASN A 457 30.87 -14.76 -21.26
CA ASN A 457 31.21 -14.63 -22.68
C ASN A 457 30.50 -13.47 -23.40
N LYS A 458 29.70 -12.67 -22.69
CA LYS A 458 29.20 -11.38 -23.21
C LYS A 458 30.32 -10.35 -23.35
N GLU A 459 31.36 -10.45 -22.51
CA GLU A 459 32.53 -9.58 -22.53
C GLU A 459 33.83 -10.41 -22.62
N THR A 460 34.98 -9.77 -22.76
CA THR A 460 36.30 -10.43 -22.80
C THR A 460 36.96 -10.42 -21.41
N PRO A 461 37.67 -11.48 -20.97
CA PRO A 461 38.08 -12.70 -21.69
C PRO A 461 37.04 -13.83 -21.76
N LYS A 462 37.18 -14.75 -22.74
CA LYS A 462 36.24 -15.86 -22.96
C LYS A 462 36.45 -17.02 -21.97
N VAL A 463 35.38 -17.49 -21.36
CA VAL A 463 35.33 -18.58 -20.37
C VAL A 463 34.81 -19.87 -21.00
N TYR A 464 35.39 -21.02 -20.65
CA TYR A 464 34.98 -22.34 -21.16
C TYR A 464 34.82 -23.42 -20.07
N LEU A 465 34.08 -24.48 -20.39
CA LEU A 465 33.94 -25.65 -19.53
C LEU A 465 35.12 -26.61 -19.72
N ARG A 466 35.73 -27.07 -18.62
CA ARG A 466 36.92 -27.94 -18.63
C ARG A 466 36.77 -29.22 -19.48
N LEU A 467 35.54 -29.68 -19.69
CA LEU A 467 35.21 -30.86 -20.49
C LEU A 467 35.32 -30.65 -22.01
N ALA A 468 35.58 -29.43 -22.49
CA ALA A 468 35.62 -29.09 -23.93
C ALA A 468 36.92 -29.45 -24.66
N GLY A 469 37.93 -30.00 -23.97
CA GLY A 469 39.07 -30.71 -24.59
C GLY A 469 40.09 -29.87 -25.40
N LYS A 470 39.95 -28.55 -25.52
CA LYS A 470 40.95 -27.66 -26.15
C LYS A 470 41.17 -26.41 -25.30
N GLU A 471 42.44 -26.17 -24.93
CA GLU A 471 42.89 -24.88 -24.40
C GLU A 471 43.04 -23.89 -25.56
N PHE A 472 42.39 -22.74 -25.46
CA PHE A 472 42.51 -21.66 -26.44
C PHE A 472 43.31 -20.51 -25.82
N ALA A 473 44.13 -19.81 -26.61
CA ALA A 473 44.83 -18.62 -26.13
C ALA A 473 43.81 -17.53 -25.70
N ASN A 474 44.08 -16.85 -24.58
CA ASN A 474 43.19 -15.86 -23.94
C ASN A 474 41.83 -16.41 -23.48
N THR A 475 41.79 -17.67 -23.01
CA THR A 475 40.59 -18.28 -22.42
C THR A 475 40.84 -18.79 -21.02
N GLU A 476 39.82 -18.69 -20.15
CA GLU A 476 39.89 -19.09 -18.74
C GLU A 476 38.90 -20.23 -18.46
N VAL A 477 39.27 -21.16 -17.58
CA VAL A 477 38.36 -22.23 -17.15
C VAL A 477 37.31 -21.64 -16.20
N LEU A 478 36.05 -22.05 -16.34
CA LEU A 478 35.00 -21.65 -15.42
C LEU A 478 35.34 -22.04 -13.97
N GLY A 479 35.22 -21.08 -13.05
CA GLY A 479 35.31 -21.33 -11.61
C GLY A 479 34.35 -22.44 -11.17
N SER A 480 34.80 -23.34 -10.29
CA SER A 480 34.00 -24.50 -9.86
C SER A 480 33.12 -24.23 -8.64
N PHE A 481 33.24 -23.05 -8.04
CA PHE A 481 32.65 -22.74 -6.74
C PHE A 481 31.90 -21.42 -6.73
N THR A 482 30.84 -21.37 -5.93
CA THR A 482 30.02 -20.20 -5.69
C THR A 482 29.85 -19.96 -4.19
N GLU A 483 29.74 -18.70 -3.79
CA GLU A 483 29.29 -18.30 -2.46
C GLU A 483 27.77 -18.05 -2.54
N THR A 484 26.96 -18.89 -1.91
CA THR A 484 25.49 -18.84 -2.00
C THR A 484 24.88 -18.13 -0.79
N TYR A 485 23.70 -17.55 -1.00
CA TYR A 485 23.01 -16.71 -0.02
C TYR A 485 21.61 -17.24 0.25
N ASN A 486 21.17 -17.20 1.52
CA ASN A 486 19.81 -17.58 1.91
C ASN A 486 18.76 -16.61 1.35
N TYR A 487 19.15 -15.34 1.24
CA TYR A 487 18.32 -14.27 0.70
C TYR A 487 19.19 -13.09 0.24
N ALA A 488 18.59 -12.17 -0.50
CA ALA A 488 19.10 -10.83 -0.73
C ALA A 488 18.00 -9.80 -0.47
N LEU A 489 18.36 -8.53 -0.33
CA LEU A 489 17.40 -7.44 -0.32
C LEU A 489 17.43 -6.74 -1.69
N LEU A 490 16.28 -6.69 -2.36
CA LEU A 490 16.04 -5.92 -3.58
C LEU A 490 15.10 -4.77 -3.22
N ASP A 491 15.56 -3.52 -3.35
CA ASP A 491 14.82 -2.32 -2.92
C ASP A 491 14.30 -2.44 -1.47
N GLY A 492 15.15 -2.99 -0.59
CA GLY A 492 14.84 -3.25 0.81
C GLY A 492 13.93 -4.47 1.08
N ARG A 493 13.45 -5.16 0.04
CA ARG A 493 12.57 -6.34 0.15
C ARG A 493 13.34 -7.63 0.07
N ARG A 494 12.99 -8.58 0.95
CA ARG A 494 13.63 -9.89 0.96
C ARG A 494 13.21 -10.73 -0.25
N VAL A 495 14.20 -11.14 -1.03
CA VAL A 495 14.10 -12.10 -2.13
C VAL A 495 14.86 -13.37 -1.73
N THR A 496 14.26 -14.54 -1.93
CA THR A 496 14.82 -15.85 -1.54
C THR A 496 14.87 -16.81 -2.72
N SER A 497 15.78 -17.78 -2.70
CA SER A 497 15.72 -18.90 -3.64
C SER A 497 14.65 -19.92 -3.25
N THR A 498 14.12 -20.66 -4.22
CA THR A 498 13.20 -21.79 -3.96
C THR A 498 13.84 -22.88 -3.07
N THR A 499 15.15 -23.07 -3.19
CA THR A 499 15.91 -24.08 -2.43
C THR A 499 16.03 -23.78 -0.93
N CYS A 500 15.89 -22.50 -0.54
CA CYS A 500 15.95 -22.04 0.84
C CYS A 500 14.57 -21.72 1.45
N SER A 501 13.48 -21.97 0.72
CA SER A 501 12.12 -21.72 1.21
C SER A 501 11.67 -22.80 2.20
N GLU A 502 11.56 -22.45 3.48
CA GLU A 502 11.16 -23.37 4.57
C GLU A 502 9.78 -24.04 4.38
N ARG A 503 8.96 -23.58 3.43
CA ARG A 503 7.57 -24.06 3.22
C ARG A 503 7.26 -24.57 1.81
N GLY A 504 8.26 -24.70 0.94
CA GLY A 504 8.03 -25.11 -0.46
C GLY A 504 7.15 -24.14 -1.27
N SER A 505 6.99 -22.90 -0.79
CA SER A 505 6.33 -21.83 -1.55
C SER A 505 7.36 -21.06 -2.36
N ALA A 506 7.06 -20.83 -3.64
CA ALA A 506 7.87 -20.02 -4.53
C ALA A 506 7.63 -18.51 -4.33
N GLY A 507 6.70 -18.09 -3.46
CA GLY A 507 6.23 -16.69 -3.38
C GLY A 507 7.32 -15.63 -3.27
N SER A 508 8.38 -15.85 -2.48
CA SER A 508 9.49 -14.88 -2.35
C SER A 508 10.64 -15.08 -3.36
N SER A 509 10.52 -16.07 -4.25
CA SER A 509 11.44 -16.36 -5.34
C SER A 509 10.92 -15.91 -6.72
N LEU A 510 9.65 -15.54 -6.80
CA LEU A 510 9.00 -15.11 -8.03
C LEU A 510 9.40 -13.68 -8.39
N ILE A 511 9.92 -13.53 -9.60
CA ILE A 511 10.40 -12.26 -10.14
C ILE A 511 9.89 -12.02 -11.56
N GLN A 512 10.00 -10.78 -12.00
CA GLN A 512 9.79 -10.38 -13.39
C GLN A 512 10.90 -9.45 -13.86
N ILE A 513 11.18 -9.53 -15.16
CA ILE A 513 12.10 -8.65 -15.89
C ILE A 513 11.44 -8.20 -17.20
N GLN A 514 12.08 -7.23 -17.87
CA GLN A 514 11.77 -6.90 -19.26
C GLN A 514 12.78 -7.57 -20.18
N PHE A 515 12.31 -8.32 -21.16
CA PHE A 515 13.15 -8.98 -22.16
C PHE A 515 12.48 -8.91 -23.54
N GLY A 516 13.19 -8.39 -24.54
CA GLY A 516 12.62 -8.22 -25.88
C GLY A 516 11.47 -7.21 -25.98
N GLY A 517 11.27 -6.37 -24.95
CA GLY A 517 10.13 -5.44 -24.85
C GLY A 517 8.91 -6.01 -24.12
N GLU A 518 8.95 -7.28 -23.73
CA GLU A 518 7.86 -7.98 -23.06
C GLU A 518 8.23 -8.38 -21.61
N PRO A 519 7.24 -8.44 -20.69
CA PRO A 519 7.46 -8.92 -19.34
C PRO A 519 7.74 -10.42 -19.33
N TYR A 520 8.77 -10.83 -18.57
CA TYR A 520 9.12 -12.24 -18.41
C TYR A 520 9.21 -12.63 -16.94
N ALA A 521 8.38 -13.58 -16.50
CA ALA A 521 8.33 -14.05 -15.11
C ALA A 521 9.13 -15.34 -14.90
N GLY A 522 9.74 -15.46 -13.72
CA GLY A 522 10.59 -16.62 -13.38
C GLY A 522 10.74 -16.85 -11.89
N GLU A 523 11.30 -18.01 -11.55
CA GLU A 523 11.62 -18.43 -10.19
C GLU A 523 13.13 -18.43 -9.95
N ILE A 524 13.57 -17.75 -8.89
CA ILE A 524 14.96 -17.79 -8.46
C ILE A 524 15.28 -19.15 -7.85
N ARG A 525 16.17 -19.90 -8.51
CA ARG A 525 16.71 -21.18 -8.06
C ARG A 525 17.88 -21.02 -7.11
N SER A 526 18.72 -20.00 -7.31
CA SER A 526 19.87 -19.71 -6.43
C SER A 526 20.25 -18.23 -6.49
N ILE A 527 20.71 -17.69 -5.36
CA ILE A 527 21.32 -16.36 -5.23
C ILE A 527 22.77 -16.58 -4.81
N PHE A 528 23.71 -16.06 -5.59
CA PHE A 528 25.11 -16.40 -5.38
C PHE A 528 26.08 -15.35 -5.90
N ARG A 529 27.34 -15.48 -5.46
CA ARG A 529 28.49 -14.83 -6.06
C ARG A 529 29.38 -15.87 -6.70
N HIS A 530 29.96 -15.50 -7.82
CA HIS A 530 30.91 -16.32 -8.53
C HIS A 530 32.14 -15.47 -8.85
N LYS A 531 33.32 -15.96 -8.46
CA LYS A 531 34.60 -15.34 -8.82
C LYS A 531 35.17 -16.07 -10.03
N GLN A 532 35.44 -15.32 -11.10
CA GLN A 532 36.01 -15.86 -12.33
C GLN A 532 37.41 -15.26 -12.56
N ALA A 533 38.40 -16.13 -12.80
CA ALA A 533 39.76 -15.69 -13.12
C ALA A 533 39.75 -14.87 -14.42
N GLY A 534 40.56 -13.81 -14.47
CA GLY A 534 40.69 -12.93 -15.65
C GLY A 534 39.55 -11.94 -15.86
N VAL A 535 38.45 -12.02 -15.08
CA VAL A 535 37.32 -11.09 -15.16
C VAL A 535 37.30 -10.21 -13.89
N PRO A 536 37.33 -8.87 -14.01
CA PRO A 536 37.16 -7.97 -12.88
C PRO A 536 35.76 -8.17 -12.26
N SER A 537 35.70 -8.93 -11.17
CA SER A 537 34.46 -9.08 -10.40
C SER A 537 34.34 -7.90 -9.44
N SER A 538 33.26 -7.12 -9.57
CA SER A 538 32.85 -6.26 -8.45
C SER A 538 32.54 -7.17 -7.26
N GLU A 539 33.27 -7.03 -6.16
CA GLU A 539 33.02 -7.80 -4.96
C GLU A 539 31.60 -7.62 -4.40
N ALA A 540 30.84 -6.63 -4.88
CA ALA A 540 29.46 -6.39 -4.48
C ALA A 540 28.41 -7.06 -5.37
N MET A 541 28.76 -7.61 -6.55
CA MET A 541 27.77 -8.09 -7.52
C MET A 541 27.18 -9.46 -7.13
N LEU A 542 25.88 -9.49 -6.82
CA LEU A 542 25.10 -10.72 -6.67
C LEU A 542 24.53 -11.16 -8.03
N LEU A 543 24.65 -12.45 -8.33
CA LEU A 543 24.01 -13.11 -9.47
C LEU A 543 22.82 -13.95 -9.00
N VAL A 544 21.87 -14.14 -9.89
CA VAL A 544 20.74 -15.05 -9.71
C VAL A 544 20.73 -16.10 -10.80
N PHE A 545 20.38 -17.33 -10.43
CA PHE A 545 20.01 -18.40 -11.34
C PHE A 545 18.50 -18.53 -11.37
N VAL A 546 17.88 -18.37 -12.53
CA VAL A 546 16.43 -18.25 -12.69
C VAL A 546 15.90 -19.33 -13.63
N ALA A 547 14.80 -19.97 -13.22
CA ALA A 547 13.98 -20.80 -14.10
C ALA A 547 12.81 -19.96 -14.63
N TRP A 548 12.86 -19.67 -15.93
CA TRP A 548 11.89 -18.81 -16.60
C TRP A 548 10.61 -19.58 -16.97
N MET A 549 9.44 -19.03 -16.68
CA MET A 549 8.16 -19.67 -17.02
C MET A 549 7.90 -19.61 -18.51
N LYS A 550 7.18 -20.58 -19.08
CA LYS A 550 6.86 -20.56 -20.51
C LYS A 550 5.57 -19.77 -20.78
N PRO A 551 5.59 -18.72 -21.62
CA PRO A 551 4.39 -17.97 -21.97
C PRO A 551 3.34 -18.90 -22.59
N SER A 552 2.08 -18.73 -22.18
CA SER A 552 0.97 -19.49 -22.76
C SER A 552 0.45 -18.84 -24.05
N GLY A 553 0.34 -17.50 -24.08
CA GLY A 553 -0.30 -16.78 -25.18
C GLY A 553 -1.83 -16.95 -25.22
N GLU A 554 -2.42 -17.71 -24.28
CA GLU A 554 -3.86 -17.94 -24.17
C GLU A 554 -4.48 -17.03 -23.10
N THR A 555 -5.72 -16.61 -23.34
CA THR A 555 -6.55 -15.90 -22.36
C THR A 555 -7.46 -16.90 -21.64
N PRO A 556 -7.61 -16.82 -20.30
CA PRO A 556 -8.52 -17.67 -19.54
C PRO A 556 -9.99 -17.21 -19.61
N LEU A 557 -10.29 -16.16 -20.38
CA LEU A 557 -11.62 -15.55 -20.52
C LEU A 557 -12.28 -16.01 -21.82
N ASP A 558 -13.60 -16.23 -21.79
CA ASP A 558 -14.39 -16.69 -22.95
C ASP A 558 -14.54 -15.62 -24.06
N ASP A 559 -14.45 -14.33 -23.72
CA ASP A 559 -14.45 -13.21 -24.68
C ASP A 559 -13.00 -12.95 -25.12
N ASP A 560 -12.73 -12.86 -26.42
CA ASP A 560 -11.40 -12.62 -27.03
C ASP A 560 -10.74 -11.29 -26.56
N SER A 561 -11.43 -10.50 -25.73
CA SER A 561 -10.86 -9.36 -25.03
C SER A 561 -10.08 -9.79 -23.78
N PHE A 562 -8.76 -9.79 -23.88
CA PHE A 562 -7.89 -9.83 -22.69
C PHE A 562 -7.98 -8.48 -21.98
N ILE A 563 -8.95 -8.37 -21.06
CA ILE A 563 -9.38 -7.15 -20.36
C ILE A 563 -8.23 -6.42 -19.65
N TRP A 564 -7.17 -7.14 -19.27
CA TRP A 564 -5.99 -6.56 -18.62
C TRP A 564 -5.12 -5.72 -19.57
N HIS A 565 -5.26 -5.82 -20.89
CA HIS A 565 -4.52 -4.94 -21.83
C HIS A 565 -4.85 -3.46 -21.64
N ASP A 566 -6.06 -3.14 -21.18
CA ASP A 566 -6.45 -1.76 -20.87
C ASP A 566 -5.78 -1.23 -19.59
N PHE A 567 -5.16 -2.12 -18.81
CA PHE A 567 -4.62 -1.90 -17.46
C PHE A 567 -3.21 -2.52 -17.30
N PRO A 568 -2.23 -2.16 -18.14
CA PRO A 568 -0.90 -2.75 -18.14
C PRO A 568 -0.17 -2.58 -16.79
N GLU A 569 -0.55 -1.59 -15.98
CA GLU A 569 0.06 -1.30 -14.68
C GLU A 569 -0.22 -2.41 -13.64
N LEU A 570 -1.22 -3.27 -13.88
CA LEU A 570 -1.46 -4.48 -13.05
C LEU A 570 -0.45 -5.60 -13.35
N GLY A 571 0.19 -5.57 -14.52
CA GLY A 571 1.18 -6.54 -14.98
C GLY A 571 0.67 -7.98 -14.88
N VAL A 572 -0.46 -8.25 -15.53
CA VAL A 572 -1.12 -9.56 -15.51
C VAL A 572 -0.77 -10.34 -16.77
N ASP A 573 -0.13 -11.50 -16.59
CA ASP A 573 0.37 -12.35 -17.68
C ASP A 573 0.03 -13.82 -17.41
N THR A 574 -0.11 -14.61 -18.50
CA THR A 574 -0.48 -16.03 -18.43
C THR A 574 0.65 -16.95 -18.91
N TRP A 575 0.82 -18.07 -18.20
CA TRP A 575 1.92 -18.99 -18.37
C TRP A 575 1.41 -20.42 -18.40
N ILE A 576 2.11 -21.28 -19.15
CA ILE A 576 1.80 -22.70 -19.19
C ILE A 576 2.07 -23.31 -17.82
N TYR A 577 1.10 -24.04 -17.29
CA TYR A 577 1.19 -24.59 -15.94
C TYR A 577 2.36 -25.57 -15.79
N LYS A 578 3.25 -25.31 -14.83
CA LYS A 578 4.41 -26.16 -14.50
C LYS A 578 5.44 -26.33 -15.62
N GLU A 579 5.42 -25.48 -16.64
CA GLU A 579 6.45 -25.48 -17.68
C GLU A 579 7.42 -24.31 -17.55
N TYR A 580 8.71 -24.62 -17.67
CA TYR A 580 9.80 -23.66 -17.70
C TYR A 580 10.60 -23.80 -18.98
N ALA A 581 11.20 -22.70 -19.44
CA ALA A 581 12.11 -22.68 -20.57
C ALA A 581 13.29 -23.63 -20.35
N GLN A 582 13.74 -24.26 -21.43
CA GLN A 582 14.82 -25.25 -21.42
C GLN A 582 16.14 -24.65 -21.92
N PRO A 583 17.29 -25.24 -21.57
CA PRO A 583 18.58 -24.79 -22.08
C PRO A 583 18.63 -24.93 -23.62
N GLY A 584 18.58 -23.80 -24.33
CA GLY A 584 18.60 -23.74 -25.80
C GLY A 584 17.43 -22.98 -26.42
N ASP A 585 16.39 -22.68 -25.64
CA ASP A 585 15.31 -21.80 -26.09
C ASP A 585 15.90 -20.38 -26.33
N THR A 586 15.80 -19.89 -27.57
CA THR A 586 16.34 -18.57 -27.94
C THR A 586 15.43 -17.42 -27.55
N ASP A 587 14.16 -17.73 -27.27
CA ASP A 587 13.10 -16.76 -27.02
C ASP A 587 12.89 -16.49 -25.53
N CYS A 588 13.78 -16.99 -24.66
CA CYS A 588 13.74 -16.75 -23.22
C CYS A 588 14.96 -15.93 -22.74
N PRO A 589 14.83 -15.23 -21.60
CA PRO A 589 15.95 -14.50 -21.02
C PRO A 589 17.10 -15.42 -20.57
N PRO A 590 18.33 -14.89 -20.41
CA PRO A 590 19.44 -15.65 -19.85
C PRO A 590 19.09 -16.23 -18.47
N CYS A 591 19.44 -17.50 -18.22
CA CYS A 591 19.16 -18.15 -16.93
C CYS A 591 20.05 -17.63 -15.80
N VAL A 592 21.17 -16.97 -16.11
CA VAL A 592 22.05 -16.29 -15.14
C VAL A 592 22.11 -14.80 -15.46
N MET A 593 21.85 -13.97 -14.44
CA MET A 593 21.85 -12.53 -14.57
C MET A 593 22.19 -11.82 -13.24
N PRO A 594 22.58 -10.53 -13.27
CA PRO A 594 22.72 -9.72 -12.07
C PRO A 594 21.39 -9.61 -11.32
N LEU A 595 21.43 -9.69 -9.98
CA LEU A 595 20.23 -9.51 -9.15
C LEU A 595 19.62 -8.11 -9.32
N ALA A 596 20.46 -7.11 -9.60
CA ALA A 596 20.04 -5.71 -9.79
C ALA A 596 19.15 -5.51 -11.04
N ASP A 597 19.22 -6.42 -12.02
CA ASP A 597 18.46 -6.35 -13.27
C ASP A 597 17.01 -6.85 -13.10
N ILE A 598 16.69 -7.47 -11.96
CA ILE A 598 15.31 -7.82 -11.60
C ILE A 598 14.49 -6.52 -11.55
N GLN A 599 13.37 -6.49 -12.27
CA GLN A 599 12.46 -5.35 -12.23
C GLN A 599 11.72 -5.35 -10.90
N CYS A 600 11.03 -6.45 -10.60
CA CYS A 600 10.19 -6.58 -9.40
C CYS A 600 9.93 -8.02 -9.00
N GLN A 601 9.33 -8.21 -7.82
CA GLN A 601 8.71 -9.48 -7.44
C GLN A 601 7.27 -9.56 -7.96
N VAL A 602 6.81 -10.77 -8.25
CA VAL A 602 5.44 -11.04 -8.72
C VAL A 602 4.75 -12.03 -7.80
N SER A 603 3.42 -12.03 -7.81
CA SER A 603 2.62 -13.12 -7.24
C SER A 603 2.10 -14.01 -8.36
N ARG A 604 1.87 -15.29 -8.05
CA ARG A 604 1.35 -16.28 -9.00
C ARG A 604 0.13 -16.98 -8.44
N GLY A 605 -0.93 -17.10 -9.22
CA GLY A 605 -2.08 -17.97 -8.95
C GLY A 605 -2.19 -19.10 -9.98
N THR A 606 -3.01 -20.10 -9.68
CA THR A 606 -3.36 -21.18 -10.62
C THR A 606 -4.82 -21.08 -11.03
N ILE A 607 -5.07 -21.08 -12.34
CA ILE A 607 -6.39 -21.16 -12.95
C ILE A 607 -6.66 -22.63 -13.26
N ARG A 608 -7.53 -23.27 -12.48
CA ARG A 608 -7.75 -24.73 -12.56
C ARG A 608 -8.86 -25.17 -13.50
N TYR A 609 -9.72 -24.25 -13.96
CA TYR A 609 -10.88 -24.58 -14.77
C TYR A 609 -10.60 -24.53 -16.28
N THR A 610 -9.44 -24.05 -16.70
CA THR A 610 -8.96 -24.18 -18.08
C THR A 610 -8.40 -25.59 -18.30
N GLU A 611 -8.47 -26.09 -19.52
CA GLU A 611 -7.88 -27.38 -19.91
C GLU A 611 -6.87 -27.16 -21.05
N PRO A 612 -5.54 -27.20 -20.78
CA PRO A 612 -4.89 -27.44 -19.49
C PRO A 612 -5.00 -26.27 -18.49
N PRO A 613 -4.72 -26.50 -17.18
CA PRO A 613 -4.61 -25.41 -16.21
C PRO A 613 -3.57 -24.37 -16.65
N LEU A 614 -3.76 -23.12 -16.22
CA LEU A 614 -2.84 -22.02 -16.50
C LEU A 614 -2.28 -21.44 -15.21
N TRP A 615 -1.05 -20.93 -15.28
CA TRP A 615 -0.53 -20.00 -14.29
C TRP A 615 -0.87 -18.57 -14.72
N ILE A 616 -1.16 -17.73 -13.73
CA ILE A 616 -1.39 -16.31 -13.94
C ILE A 616 -0.58 -15.53 -12.93
N THR A 617 0.16 -14.53 -13.40
CA THR A 617 0.97 -13.66 -12.53
C THR A 617 0.36 -12.27 -12.43
N THR A 618 0.67 -11.58 -11.34
CA THR A 618 0.48 -10.13 -11.23
C THR A 618 1.71 -9.54 -10.58
N THR A 619 2.19 -8.42 -11.11
CA THR A 619 3.31 -7.71 -10.49
C THR A 619 2.95 -7.34 -9.06
N MET A 620 3.89 -7.40 -8.12
CA MET A 620 3.71 -6.79 -6.80
C MET A 620 4.42 -5.44 -6.72
N ASP A 621 4.94 -4.97 -7.85
CA ASP A 621 5.83 -3.83 -7.85
C ASP A 621 5.15 -2.54 -7.39
N ARG A 622 6.02 -1.72 -6.85
CA ARG A 622 5.89 -0.29 -6.76
C ARG A 622 6.28 0.24 -8.14
N VAL A 623 5.33 0.49 -9.04
CA VAL A 623 5.57 0.87 -10.46
C VAL A 623 6.88 1.68 -10.63
N SER A 624 7.92 1.03 -11.14
CA SER A 624 9.16 1.67 -11.57
C SER A 624 9.28 1.49 -13.08
N LEU A 625 8.80 2.48 -13.84
CA LEU A 625 9.23 2.62 -15.22
C LEU A 625 10.66 3.18 -15.19
N LYS A 626 11.59 2.41 -15.76
CA LYS A 626 12.99 2.82 -15.96
C LYS A 626 13.02 4.19 -16.67
N GLU A 627 14.04 4.98 -16.28
CA GLU A 627 14.28 6.40 -16.59
C GLU A 627 13.64 7.37 -15.59
N VAL A 628 14.42 7.68 -14.55
CA VAL A 628 14.12 8.80 -13.65
C VAL A 628 15.34 9.72 -13.60
N SER A 629 15.39 10.69 -14.50
CA SER A 629 16.29 11.85 -14.41
C SER A 629 15.67 13.02 -13.64
N ASP A 630 14.34 13.04 -13.50
CA ASP A 630 13.64 14.22 -12.99
C ASP A 630 12.70 13.83 -11.84
N TYR A 631 13.24 13.78 -10.63
CA TYR A 631 12.41 13.93 -9.43
C TYR A 631 12.24 15.41 -9.10
N PHE A 632 11.00 15.81 -8.82
CA PHE A 632 10.75 16.84 -7.82
C PHE A 632 11.15 16.27 -6.44
N LEU A 633 12.43 16.31 -6.12
CA LEU A 633 12.79 16.58 -4.72
C LEU A 633 12.28 17.98 -4.45
N ILE A 634 11.60 18.17 -3.33
CA ILE A 634 11.33 19.51 -2.80
C ILE A 634 12.70 20.21 -2.72
N HIS A 635 13.01 21.04 -3.72
CA HIS A 635 14.02 22.07 -3.60
C HIS A 635 13.42 23.14 -2.69
N LEU A 636 13.38 22.83 -1.39
CA LEU A 636 13.68 23.86 -0.41
C LEU A 636 15.10 24.27 -0.75
N ASP A 637 15.25 25.50 -1.23
CA ASP A 637 16.52 26.13 -1.60
C ASP A 637 17.65 25.64 -0.69
N SER A 638 18.44 24.69 -1.20
CA SER A 638 19.43 23.91 -0.44
C SER A 638 20.67 24.73 -0.12
N SER A 639 20.65 26.03 -0.45
CA SER A 639 21.68 26.97 -0.05
C SER A 639 21.59 27.36 1.43
N GLN A 640 20.48 27.07 2.14
CA GLN A 640 20.30 27.55 3.53
C GLN A 640 19.86 26.52 4.60
N VAL A 641 19.33 25.32 4.28
CA VAL A 641 18.87 24.37 5.31
C VAL A 641 19.16 22.91 4.93
N ARG A 642 19.96 22.20 5.75
CA ARG A 642 20.15 20.74 5.66
C ARG A 642 19.20 20.04 6.64
N PHE A 643 18.14 19.39 6.15
CA PHE A 643 17.25 18.56 6.97
C PHE A 643 17.95 17.23 7.29
N ARG A 644 18.11 16.89 8.58
CA ARG A 644 18.89 15.70 9.02
C ARG A 644 18.07 14.60 9.70
N ARG A 645 16.85 14.86 10.24
CA ARG A 645 15.99 13.83 10.87
C ARG A 645 14.49 14.16 10.78
N MET A 646 13.66 13.12 10.57
CA MET A 646 12.19 13.17 10.62
C MET A 646 11.73 12.63 11.99
N GLY A 647 10.91 13.40 12.72
CA GLY A 647 10.39 13.01 14.04
C GLY A 647 8.87 12.84 13.98
N LEU A 648 8.35 11.74 14.54
CA LEU A 648 6.91 11.48 14.57
C LEU A 648 6.39 11.68 15.99
N VAL A 649 5.37 12.52 16.17
CA VAL A 649 4.76 12.78 17.49
C VAL A 649 3.29 12.40 17.43
N THR A 650 2.94 11.36 18.19
CA THR A 650 1.57 10.86 18.36
C THR A 650 0.95 11.47 19.60
N TRP A 651 -0.25 12.02 19.48
CA TRP A 651 -1.00 12.60 20.59
C TRP A 651 -2.35 11.89 20.74
N TRP A 652 -2.75 11.67 21.99
CA TRP A 652 -4.07 11.17 22.38
C TRP A 652 -4.76 12.33 23.11
N GLU A 653 -6.01 12.68 22.80
CA GLU A 653 -6.63 13.84 23.46
C GLU A 653 -7.95 13.48 24.14
N LYS A 654 -8.00 13.76 25.44
CA LYS A 654 -9.25 13.96 26.19
C LYS A 654 -9.42 15.39 26.72
N THR A 655 -8.51 16.32 26.44
CA THR A 655 -8.58 17.71 26.92
C THR A 655 -8.03 18.68 25.88
N ASN A 656 -8.88 19.61 25.42
CA ASN A 656 -8.65 20.69 24.44
C ASN A 656 -7.54 21.71 24.81
N GLU A 657 -6.50 21.34 25.52
CA GLU A 657 -5.42 22.24 25.95
C GLU A 657 -4.06 21.74 25.46
N LEU A 658 -3.77 22.00 24.18
CA LEU A 658 -2.42 21.94 23.63
C LEU A 658 -1.62 23.13 24.19
N SER A 659 -0.84 22.92 25.25
CA SER A 659 0.13 23.94 25.68
C SER A 659 1.36 23.88 24.77
N THR A 660 1.66 24.99 24.09
CA THR A 660 2.91 25.18 23.33
C THR A 660 4.17 25.00 24.19
N GLU A 661 4.04 25.07 25.52
CA GLU A 661 5.12 24.87 26.48
C GLU A 661 5.61 23.42 26.52
N LEU A 662 4.71 22.44 26.43
CA LEU A 662 5.03 21.01 26.43
C LEU A 662 5.90 20.58 25.23
N LEU A 663 5.65 21.19 24.07
CA LEU A 663 6.46 20.99 22.87
C LEU A 663 7.84 21.66 23.01
N CYS A 664 7.93 22.80 23.71
CA CYS A 664 9.19 23.53 23.91
C CYS A 664 10.12 22.82 24.90
N ASP A 665 9.58 22.25 25.97
CA ASP A 665 10.38 21.55 26.99
C ASP A 665 10.98 20.26 26.44
N TYR A 666 10.26 19.54 25.58
CA TYR A 666 10.78 18.35 24.90
C TYR A 666 11.95 18.61 23.94
N VAL A 667 11.91 19.71 23.20
CA VAL A 667 12.98 20.04 22.23
C VAL A 667 14.23 20.53 22.98
N ARG A 668 14.06 21.21 24.12
CA ARG A 668 15.17 21.68 24.98
C ARG A 668 15.96 20.54 25.62
N GLU A 669 15.30 19.49 26.06
CA GLU A 669 15.99 18.43 26.82
C GLU A 669 16.82 17.49 25.91
N HIS A 670 16.55 17.38 24.60
CA HIS A 670 16.81 16.09 23.91
C HIS A 670 17.32 16.08 22.45
N TYR A 671 17.57 17.18 21.73
CA TYR A 671 17.92 17.11 20.29
C TYR A 671 19.04 18.02 19.77
N SER A 672 20.03 17.42 19.08
CA SER A 672 21.28 18.04 18.61
C SER A 672 21.36 18.40 17.11
N CYS A 673 20.25 18.70 16.40
CA CYS A 673 20.27 18.82 14.92
C CYS A 673 19.43 19.97 14.33
N ASP A 674 19.88 20.48 13.17
CA ASP A 674 19.52 21.76 12.52
C ASP A 674 18.05 21.96 12.05
N ALA A 675 17.25 20.91 11.85
CA ALA A 675 15.82 21.03 11.50
C ALA A 675 15.07 19.71 11.71
N ILE A 676 13.87 19.77 12.32
CA ILE A 676 13.02 18.60 12.62
C ILE A 676 11.63 18.77 11.97
N LEU A 677 11.24 17.80 11.15
CA LEU A 677 9.94 17.68 10.49
C LEU A 677 8.96 16.97 11.44
N TYR A 678 7.83 17.58 11.79
CA TYR A 678 6.82 16.97 12.67
C TYR A 678 5.62 16.47 11.87
N LEU A 679 5.32 15.19 12.04
CA LEU A 679 4.05 14.55 11.67
C LEU A 679 3.26 14.34 12.96
N ALA A 680 2.20 15.13 13.15
CA ALA A 680 1.33 14.99 14.30
C ALA A 680 0.16 14.07 13.94
N THR A 681 0.07 12.94 14.64
CA THR A 681 -1.04 11.99 14.47
C THR A 681 -1.94 12.04 15.69
N PHE A 682 -3.24 12.14 15.46
CA PHE A 682 -4.23 12.33 16.50
C PHE A 682 -5.43 11.43 16.19
N TYR A 683 -5.98 10.78 17.22
CA TYR A 683 -7.17 9.95 17.11
C TYR A 683 -8.08 10.19 18.31
N THR A 684 -9.38 10.02 18.10
CA THR A 684 -10.42 10.09 19.14
C THR A 684 -10.60 8.78 19.88
#